data_AF-A0A7S3L6C5-F1
#
_entry.id   AF-A0A7S3L6C5-F1
#
_cell.length_a   1.000
_cell.length_b   1.000
_cell.length_c   1.000
_cell.angle_alpha   90.00
_cell.angle_beta   90.00
_cell.angle_gamma   90.00
#
_symmetry.space_group_name_H-M   'P 1'
#
loop_
_entity.id
_entity.type
_entity.pdbx_description
1 polymer ?
#
loop_
_entity_poly.entity_id
_entity_poly.type
_entity_poly.pdbx_seq_one_letter_code
_entity_poly.pdbx_strand_id
1 'polypeptide(L)'
;PTGEERWTYVVRIVLDYLQVLVNSLDAAKDGSKSALQDWQRIWSEKVQLANLHFEYQPSPGSVYDYTSSLSHSIFQHGSRDCLKAGYMLDHKEDSSAGGLPLGTGLPLDRMRDSVHRMLRPENLVIERCSTSAWEEMEQKETTCQAESAESKSSPIIERRKERWYGVEFFLGTLDPTYKHLADLLTTKELPGVGSTDAPLALPRPNTYIPRTFELCPDLPEHIRREAKPRIDEEMAPPNLILDDPKRGRLWHRLDDRYVLPKAYVTINIANAAIQNTRSNNGAWEFSQEASVKSSILSNMFNQAQAQETYDADLAGLYWNANLISSGLRFTFSGYHDRLPDLTMDILKAFTRRSPDSWVREERFFKSAQDKLLRNLRTFFTSRRADSHANYYRDLLLEDQQGSIEESIKVAESVTLDDVLKHHEVLLQQESVFMDCLSLGNLSKDQSISLFLNATDFLMEIRKGKTLADQELWRPGSSEARLTPGEDLELHFASENPEEENGAVLVTFQSPVPGYIGPTLSTPDSLQNTASLRLLSHILREPIFNELRTKQTLGYIVSSYFESGNSMRPASQAELGPMNVSVDAFSIVVLSRKVSPPEVAERIDTFLDEFRTTLSNLPESEIKSHAQSLSTKLLKPIQKLSTEATTQCSKILRYAPQILDDKSSEEIPWNPVAAQQLAAKLQSLDRSHLLETWDRMFVPQKRARIISCVYGSTFPFDKHFQARSPRRLVLTDVSGVVEFRKKLPAYDNNPTRIRQWWSPPRKTPESSVAVAALFGVGALGWTLWTRSK
;
A
#
# COMPACT_ATOMS: atom_id res chain seq x y z
N PRO A 1 -7.43 -23.48 18.10
CA PRO A 1 -6.82 -24.32 17.06
C PRO A 1 -6.81 -23.63 15.69
N THR A 2 -5.64 -23.61 15.06
CA THR A 2 -5.49 -23.11 13.69
C THR A 2 -6.26 -23.99 12.68
N GLY A 3 -6.50 -23.48 11.48
CA GLY A 3 -7.15 -24.26 10.41
C GLY A 3 -6.38 -25.53 10.04
N GLU A 4 -5.06 -25.47 10.16
CA GLU A 4 -4.15 -26.59 9.88
C GLU A 4 -4.26 -27.72 10.92
N GLU A 5 -4.33 -27.40 12.22
CA GLU A 5 -4.55 -28.41 13.28
C GLU A 5 -5.86 -29.19 13.09
N ARG A 6 -6.81 -28.60 12.38
CA ARG A 6 -8.13 -29.17 12.08
C ARG A 6 -8.36 -29.31 10.56
N TRP A 7 -7.30 -29.52 9.77
CA TRP A 7 -7.42 -29.58 8.31
C TRP A 7 -8.44 -30.62 7.85
N THR A 8 -8.57 -31.73 8.57
CA THR A 8 -9.56 -32.79 8.29
C THR A 8 -11.00 -32.30 8.43
N TYR A 9 -11.25 -31.45 9.43
CA TYR A 9 -12.54 -30.79 9.61
C TYR A 9 -12.80 -29.74 8.53
N VAL A 10 -11.77 -29.00 8.10
CA VAL A 10 -11.89 -28.04 6.98
C VAL A 10 -12.29 -28.76 5.69
N VAL A 11 -11.63 -29.86 5.36
CA VAL A 11 -11.97 -30.70 4.20
C VAL A 11 -13.41 -31.21 4.30
N ARG A 12 -13.82 -31.66 5.48
CA ARG A 12 -15.20 -32.08 5.71
C ARG A 12 -16.21 -30.95 5.45
N ILE A 13 -15.96 -29.74 5.94
CA ILE A 13 -16.85 -28.59 5.70
C ILE A 13 -16.97 -28.27 4.20
N VAL A 14 -15.87 -28.40 3.44
CA VAL A 14 -15.90 -28.25 1.98
C VAL A 14 -16.79 -29.32 1.35
N LEU A 15 -16.64 -30.59 1.73
CA LEU A 15 -17.48 -31.69 1.24
C LEU A 15 -18.96 -31.51 1.62
N ASP A 16 -19.24 -31.09 2.86
CA ASP A 16 -20.60 -30.82 3.34
C ASP A 16 -21.24 -29.67 2.54
N TYR A 17 -20.48 -28.62 2.18
CA TYR A 17 -20.97 -27.55 1.32
C TYR A 17 -21.23 -28.03 -0.12
N LEU A 18 -20.38 -28.90 -0.67
CA LEU A 18 -20.63 -29.53 -1.98
C LEU A 18 -21.93 -30.33 -1.97
N GLN A 19 -22.25 -31.02 -0.88
CA GLN A 19 -23.51 -31.74 -0.73
C GLN A 19 -24.70 -30.77 -0.72
N VAL A 20 -24.60 -29.61 -0.06
CA VAL A 20 -25.64 -28.57 -0.11
C VAL A 20 -25.88 -28.12 -1.55
N LEU A 21 -24.83 -27.94 -2.35
CA LEU A 21 -24.95 -27.60 -3.77
C LEU A 21 -25.66 -28.71 -4.55
N VAL A 22 -25.24 -29.96 -4.41
CA VAL A 22 -25.86 -31.12 -5.08
C VAL A 22 -27.34 -31.24 -4.73
N ASN A 23 -27.67 -31.25 -3.43
CA ASN A 23 -29.05 -31.37 -2.94
C ASN A 23 -29.94 -30.24 -3.47
N SER A 24 -29.42 -29.01 -3.48
CA SER A 24 -30.19 -27.86 -3.97
C SER A 24 -30.43 -27.92 -5.49
N LEU A 25 -29.44 -28.40 -6.27
CA LEU A 25 -29.57 -28.57 -7.73
C LEU A 25 -30.52 -29.72 -8.08
N ASP A 26 -30.41 -30.85 -7.38
CA ASP A 26 -31.31 -31.99 -7.54
C ASP A 26 -32.74 -31.58 -7.17
N ALA A 27 -32.94 -30.89 -6.04
CA ALA A 27 -34.25 -30.36 -5.65
C ALA A 27 -34.83 -29.38 -6.69
N ALA A 28 -34.00 -28.52 -7.28
CA ALA A 28 -34.44 -27.60 -8.34
C ALA A 28 -34.90 -28.36 -9.60
N LYS A 29 -34.21 -29.45 -9.96
CA LYS A 29 -34.56 -30.31 -11.10
C LYS A 29 -35.80 -31.15 -10.83
N ASP A 30 -35.98 -31.61 -9.59
CA ASP A 30 -37.12 -32.41 -9.15
C ASP A 30 -38.40 -31.56 -8.91
N GLY A 31 -38.35 -30.26 -9.21
CA GLY A 31 -39.52 -29.37 -9.24
C GLY A 31 -39.73 -28.51 -7.99
N SER A 32 -38.75 -28.43 -7.08
CA SER A 32 -38.80 -27.51 -5.94
C SER A 32 -38.75 -26.06 -6.41
N LYS A 33 -39.87 -25.34 -6.24
CA LYS A 33 -39.99 -23.93 -6.65
C LYS A 33 -38.98 -23.02 -5.95
N SER A 34 -38.73 -23.23 -4.66
CA SER A 34 -37.78 -22.41 -3.89
C SER A 34 -36.35 -22.59 -4.40
N ALA A 35 -35.91 -23.84 -4.58
CA ALA A 35 -34.55 -24.12 -5.04
C ALA A 35 -34.34 -23.64 -6.48
N LEU A 36 -35.34 -23.77 -7.35
CA LEU A 36 -35.29 -23.23 -8.70
C LEU A 36 -35.18 -21.71 -8.70
N GLN A 37 -35.96 -21.01 -7.87
CA GLN A 37 -35.89 -19.55 -7.72
C GLN A 37 -34.52 -19.09 -7.21
N ASP A 38 -33.92 -19.80 -6.25
CA ASP A 38 -32.58 -19.49 -5.75
C ASP A 38 -31.52 -19.60 -6.84
N TRP A 39 -31.52 -20.69 -7.62
CA TRP A 39 -30.55 -20.88 -8.71
C TRP A 39 -30.78 -19.91 -9.87
N GLN A 40 -32.04 -19.60 -10.20
CA GLN A 40 -32.38 -18.57 -11.19
C GLN A 40 -31.86 -17.20 -10.77
N ARG A 41 -32.05 -16.83 -9.50
CA ARG A 41 -31.51 -15.60 -8.93
C ARG A 41 -29.99 -15.58 -8.94
N ILE A 42 -29.33 -16.62 -8.41
CA ILE A 42 -27.86 -16.70 -8.35
C ILE A 42 -27.25 -16.58 -9.75
N TRP A 43 -27.83 -17.27 -10.74
CA TRP A 43 -27.37 -17.19 -12.12
C TRP A 43 -27.58 -15.80 -12.71
N SER A 44 -28.75 -15.19 -12.50
CA SER A 44 -29.02 -13.81 -12.93
C SER A 44 -28.04 -12.82 -12.29
N GLU A 45 -27.76 -12.93 -10.99
CA GLU A 45 -26.79 -12.09 -10.30
C GLU A 45 -25.38 -12.31 -10.88
N LYS A 46 -24.96 -13.56 -11.14
CA LYS A 46 -23.65 -13.83 -11.75
C LYS A 46 -23.52 -13.27 -13.17
N VAL A 47 -24.59 -13.33 -13.98
CA VAL A 47 -24.62 -12.69 -15.31
C VAL A 47 -24.50 -11.17 -15.17
N GLN A 48 -25.25 -10.55 -14.25
CA GLN A 48 -25.15 -9.12 -14.00
C GLN A 48 -23.73 -8.72 -13.56
N LEU A 49 -23.13 -9.45 -12.62
CA LEU A 49 -21.75 -9.22 -12.17
C LEU A 49 -20.72 -9.41 -13.29
N ALA A 50 -20.90 -10.40 -14.15
CA ALA A 50 -20.02 -10.64 -15.30
C ALA A 50 -20.09 -9.47 -16.31
N ASN A 51 -21.30 -9.05 -16.66
CA ASN A 51 -21.53 -7.93 -17.57
C ASN A 51 -21.00 -6.60 -17.00
N LEU A 52 -21.22 -6.37 -15.71
CA LEU A 52 -20.65 -5.26 -14.94
C LEU A 52 -19.14 -5.15 -15.16
N HIS A 53 -18.43 -6.25 -14.93
CA HIS A 53 -16.98 -6.32 -15.06
C HIS A 53 -16.48 -6.26 -16.50
N PHE A 54 -17.35 -6.33 -17.52
CA PHE A 54 -16.97 -6.19 -18.93
C PHE A 54 -17.29 -4.80 -19.50
N GLU A 55 -18.51 -4.30 -19.28
CA GLU A 55 -19.00 -3.03 -19.86
C GLU A 55 -18.23 -1.80 -19.37
N TYR A 56 -17.82 -1.81 -18.09
CA TYR A 56 -17.16 -0.66 -17.46
C TYR A 56 -15.72 -0.99 -17.04
N GLN A 57 -15.03 -1.87 -17.80
CA GLN A 57 -13.62 -2.16 -17.54
C GLN A 57 -12.79 -0.88 -17.55
N PRO A 58 -11.90 -0.69 -16.55
CA PRO A 58 -10.91 0.36 -16.66
C PRO A 58 -10.04 0.09 -17.89
N SER A 59 -9.49 1.15 -18.49
CA SER A 59 -8.52 1.03 -19.59
C SER A 59 -7.52 -0.09 -19.28
N PRO A 60 -7.24 -1.00 -20.24
CA PRO A 60 -6.51 -2.25 -19.99
C PRO A 60 -5.05 -2.07 -19.51
N GLY A 61 -4.59 -0.83 -19.34
CA GLY A 61 -3.28 -0.51 -18.81
C GLY A 61 -2.29 -0.20 -19.93
N SER A 62 -1.03 -0.60 -19.73
CA SER A 62 -0.01 -0.35 -20.74
C SER A 62 -0.26 -1.23 -21.97
N VAL A 63 0.02 -0.68 -23.16
CA VAL A 63 -0.15 -1.41 -24.43
C VAL A 63 0.65 -2.71 -24.44
N TYR A 64 1.82 -2.73 -23.82
CA TYR A 64 2.69 -3.91 -23.80
C TYR A 64 2.12 -5.06 -22.95
N ASP A 65 1.45 -4.75 -21.84
CA ASP A 65 0.83 -5.79 -21.00
C ASP A 65 -0.43 -6.35 -21.67
N TYR A 66 -1.24 -5.46 -22.25
CA TYR A 66 -2.51 -5.86 -22.84
C TYR A 66 -2.35 -6.64 -24.16
N THR A 67 -1.37 -6.29 -24.99
CA THR A 67 -1.15 -6.95 -26.29
C THR A 67 -0.82 -8.43 -26.14
N SER A 68 -0.04 -8.82 -25.12
CA SER A 68 0.25 -10.23 -24.84
C SER A 68 -1.03 -11.01 -24.50
N SER A 69 -1.81 -10.53 -23.52
CA SER A 69 -3.08 -11.15 -23.11
C SER A 69 -4.10 -11.21 -24.24
N LEU A 70 -4.22 -10.13 -25.02
CA LEU A 70 -5.11 -10.07 -26.17
C LEU A 70 -4.70 -11.07 -27.26
N SER A 71 -3.40 -11.20 -27.55
CA SER A 71 -2.90 -12.17 -28.53
C SER A 71 -3.22 -13.60 -28.14
N HIS A 72 -3.12 -13.92 -26.84
CA HIS A 72 -3.50 -15.23 -26.32
C HIS A 72 -5.01 -15.47 -26.44
N SER A 73 -5.83 -14.48 -26.12
CA SER A 73 -7.29 -14.59 -26.25
C SER A 73 -7.73 -14.74 -27.71
N ILE A 74 -7.10 -14.01 -28.64
CA ILE A 74 -7.35 -14.17 -30.09
C ILE A 74 -7.02 -15.59 -30.54
N PHE A 75 -5.93 -16.17 -30.04
CA PHE A 75 -5.55 -17.55 -30.35
C PHE A 75 -6.59 -18.56 -29.82
N GLN A 76 -7.08 -18.37 -28.59
CA GLN A 76 -8.02 -19.32 -27.95
C GLN A 76 -9.46 -19.19 -28.47
N HIS A 77 -9.93 -17.97 -28.70
CA HIS A 77 -11.35 -17.67 -28.93
C HIS A 77 -11.63 -17.04 -30.30
N GLY A 78 -10.59 -16.83 -31.11
CA GLY A 78 -10.70 -16.17 -32.41
C GLY A 78 -10.82 -14.65 -32.30
N SER A 79 -10.69 -13.96 -33.43
CA SER A 79 -10.63 -12.48 -33.46
C SER A 79 -11.95 -11.78 -33.14
N ARG A 80 -13.08 -12.47 -33.20
CA ARG A 80 -14.41 -11.87 -32.95
C ARG A 80 -14.81 -11.90 -31.48
N ASP A 81 -14.49 -13.00 -30.78
CA ASP A 81 -14.98 -13.24 -29.42
C ASP A 81 -13.89 -13.03 -28.35
N CYS A 82 -12.64 -12.74 -28.75
CA CYS A 82 -11.50 -12.60 -27.84
C CYS A 82 -11.67 -11.57 -26.70
N LEU A 83 -12.53 -10.56 -26.86
CA LEU A 83 -12.79 -9.60 -25.79
C LEU A 83 -13.88 -10.09 -24.84
N LYS A 84 -14.89 -10.82 -25.34
CA LYS A 84 -16.05 -11.24 -24.56
C LYS A 84 -15.84 -12.59 -23.87
N ALA A 85 -15.10 -13.48 -24.52
CA ALA A 85 -14.87 -14.84 -24.05
C ALA A 85 -14.17 -14.82 -22.69
N GLY A 86 -14.78 -15.48 -21.70
CA GLY A 86 -14.32 -15.51 -20.31
C GLY A 86 -14.81 -14.34 -19.43
N TYR A 87 -15.43 -13.31 -20.02
CA TYR A 87 -15.95 -12.15 -19.28
C TYR A 87 -17.48 -12.02 -19.33
N MET A 88 -18.11 -12.35 -20.46
CA MET A 88 -19.57 -12.34 -20.60
C MET A 88 -20.14 -13.76 -20.53
N LEU A 89 -21.24 -13.91 -19.80
CA LEU A 89 -22.08 -15.10 -19.84
C LEU A 89 -23.19 -14.85 -20.87
N ASP A 90 -23.00 -15.30 -22.10
CA ASP A 90 -23.99 -15.10 -23.17
C ASP A 90 -25.27 -15.91 -22.89
N HIS A 91 -26.41 -15.23 -22.90
CA HIS A 91 -27.73 -15.86 -23.05
C HIS A 91 -27.93 -16.28 -24.51
N LYS A 92 -27.32 -17.38 -24.95
CA LYS A 92 -27.80 -18.01 -26.19
C LYS A 92 -29.04 -18.84 -25.88
N GLU A 93 -30.21 -18.29 -26.22
CA GLU A 93 -31.44 -19.07 -26.38
C GLU A 93 -31.22 -20.10 -27.50
N ASP A 94 -31.07 -21.38 -27.13
CA ASP A 94 -31.30 -22.45 -28.08
C ASP A 94 -32.78 -22.41 -28.47
N SER A 95 -33.08 -21.72 -29.56
CA SER A 95 -34.41 -21.43 -30.13
C SER A 95 -35.06 -22.67 -30.77
N SER A 96 -34.72 -23.88 -30.32
CA SER A 96 -35.25 -25.14 -30.84
C SER A 96 -36.12 -25.95 -29.86
N ALA A 97 -36.40 -25.44 -28.66
CA ALA A 97 -37.32 -26.10 -27.72
C ALA A 97 -38.46 -25.14 -27.33
N GLY A 98 -39.61 -25.31 -27.96
CA GLY A 98 -40.78 -24.45 -27.78
C GLY A 98 -41.36 -24.47 -26.37
N GLY A 99 -41.76 -23.28 -25.90
CA GLY A 99 -42.93 -23.10 -25.04
C GLY A 99 -42.71 -23.18 -23.53
N LEU A 100 -41.94 -22.25 -22.95
CA LEU A 100 -42.15 -21.76 -21.58
C LEU A 100 -41.73 -20.28 -21.49
N PRO A 101 -42.38 -19.47 -20.62
CA PRO A 101 -42.29 -18.02 -20.66
C PRO A 101 -40.93 -17.50 -20.18
N LEU A 102 -40.60 -16.30 -20.69
CA LEU A 102 -39.42 -15.46 -20.47
C LEU A 102 -38.58 -15.72 -19.19
N GLY A 103 -37.26 -15.81 -19.41
CA GLY A 103 -36.20 -15.61 -18.40
C GLY A 103 -35.77 -16.90 -17.70
N THR A 104 -34.65 -17.52 -18.06
CA THR A 104 -33.40 -17.26 -17.31
C THR A 104 -32.12 -17.79 -17.97
N GLY A 105 -32.20 -18.54 -19.08
CA GLY A 105 -31.01 -19.12 -19.72
C GLY A 105 -30.10 -19.93 -18.79
N LEU A 106 -30.64 -20.43 -17.67
CA LEU A 106 -29.91 -21.19 -16.64
C LEU A 106 -29.60 -22.59 -17.20
N PRO A 107 -28.32 -22.97 -17.38
CA PRO A 107 -27.96 -24.29 -17.89
C PRO A 107 -27.97 -25.33 -16.76
N LEU A 108 -29.14 -25.53 -16.14
CA LEU A 108 -29.31 -26.34 -14.93
C LEU A 108 -28.76 -27.77 -15.09
N ASP A 109 -29.06 -28.41 -16.21
CA ASP A 109 -28.57 -29.77 -16.50
C ASP A 109 -27.04 -29.81 -16.60
N ARG A 110 -26.42 -28.86 -17.31
CA ARG A 110 -24.94 -28.81 -17.43
C ARG A 110 -24.26 -28.51 -16.10
N MET A 111 -24.85 -27.64 -15.28
CA MET A 111 -24.33 -27.34 -13.94
C MET A 111 -24.40 -28.58 -13.05
N ARG A 112 -25.56 -29.24 -13.02
CA ARG A 112 -25.76 -30.50 -12.30
C ARG A 112 -24.77 -31.56 -12.75
N ASP A 113 -24.66 -31.82 -14.05
CA ASP A 113 -23.75 -32.83 -14.60
C ASP A 113 -22.28 -32.49 -14.27
N SER A 114 -21.91 -31.22 -14.28
CA SER A 114 -20.55 -30.78 -13.93
C SER A 114 -20.25 -31.00 -12.46
N VAL A 115 -21.16 -30.63 -11.56
CA VAL A 115 -21.01 -30.86 -10.11
C VAL A 115 -20.94 -32.36 -9.81
N HIS A 116 -21.88 -33.15 -10.35
CA HIS A 116 -21.93 -34.60 -10.16
C HIS A 116 -20.73 -35.34 -10.75
N ARG A 117 -20.05 -34.79 -11.76
CA ARG A 117 -18.88 -35.42 -12.40
C ARG A 117 -17.56 -34.97 -11.79
N MET A 118 -17.38 -33.67 -11.57
CA MET A 118 -16.08 -33.11 -11.19
C MET A 118 -15.89 -33.09 -9.68
N LEU A 119 -16.94 -32.76 -8.92
CA LEU A 119 -16.85 -32.49 -7.48
C LEU A 119 -17.15 -33.77 -6.67
N ARG A 120 -16.36 -34.82 -6.93
CA ARG A 120 -16.39 -36.09 -6.21
C ARG A 120 -15.16 -36.25 -5.32
N PRO A 121 -15.28 -36.95 -4.18
CA PRO A 121 -14.14 -37.32 -3.34
C PRO A 121 -12.99 -38.00 -4.10
N GLU A 122 -13.31 -38.81 -5.11
CA GLU A 122 -12.33 -39.53 -5.94
C GLU A 122 -11.41 -38.62 -6.76
N ASN A 123 -11.84 -37.37 -7.04
CA ASN A 123 -11.06 -36.39 -7.80
C ASN A 123 -10.33 -35.38 -6.89
N LEU A 124 -10.35 -35.59 -5.57
CA LEU A 124 -9.81 -34.64 -4.60
C LEU A 124 -8.29 -34.78 -4.48
N VAL A 125 -7.59 -33.65 -4.59
CA VAL A 125 -6.18 -33.51 -4.22
C VAL A 125 -6.10 -32.53 -3.05
N ILE A 126 -5.41 -32.93 -1.98
CA ILE A 126 -5.25 -32.12 -0.77
C ILE A 126 -3.79 -31.69 -0.69
N GLU A 127 -3.54 -30.39 -0.81
CA GLU A 127 -2.22 -29.79 -0.65
C GLU A 127 -2.17 -29.08 0.71
N ARG A 128 -1.15 -29.39 1.51
CA ARG A 128 -0.92 -28.77 2.83
C ARG A 128 0.47 -28.12 2.83
N CYS A 129 0.51 -26.80 2.87
CA CYS A 129 1.75 -26.02 2.88
C CYS A 129 1.98 -25.41 4.27
N SER A 130 2.47 -26.20 5.22
CA SER A 130 2.78 -25.73 6.57
C SER A 130 3.91 -26.54 7.22
N THR A 131 4.61 -25.93 8.19
CA THR A 131 5.65 -26.62 8.98
C THR A 131 5.07 -27.79 9.78
N SER A 132 3.88 -27.63 10.36
CA SER A 132 3.21 -28.72 11.08
C SER A 132 2.81 -29.89 10.18
N ALA A 133 2.41 -29.63 8.93
CA ALA A 133 2.16 -30.69 7.96
C ALA A 133 3.45 -31.43 7.59
N TRP A 134 4.55 -30.69 7.42
CA TRP A 134 5.87 -31.26 7.14
C TRP A 134 6.32 -32.19 8.27
N GLU A 135 6.29 -31.72 9.51
CA GLU A 135 6.68 -32.49 10.71
C GLU A 135 5.81 -33.75 10.89
N GLU A 136 4.50 -33.65 10.65
CA GLU A 136 3.57 -34.78 10.69
C GLU A 136 3.98 -35.87 9.67
N MET A 137 4.34 -35.46 8.45
CA MET A 137 4.74 -36.40 7.39
C MET A 137 6.12 -37.00 7.63
N GLU A 138 7.06 -36.24 8.18
CA GLU A 138 8.40 -36.72 8.55
C GLU A 138 8.34 -37.78 9.68
N GLN A 139 7.47 -37.56 10.67
CA GLN A 139 7.19 -38.57 11.70
C GLN A 139 6.61 -39.85 11.09
N LYS A 140 5.63 -39.73 10.20
CA LYS A 140 5.01 -40.88 9.53
C LYS A 140 5.97 -41.64 8.62
N GLU A 141 6.84 -40.94 7.89
CA GLU A 141 7.91 -41.57 7.10
C GLU A 141 8.82 -42.42 7.99
N THR A 142 9.23 -41.88 9.14
CA THR A 142 10.08 -42.58 10.12
C THR A 142 9.38 -43.83 10.68
N THR A 143 8.09 -43.72 11.01
CA THR A 143 7.28 -44.87 11.50
C THR A 143 7.08 -45.93 10.42
N CYS A 144 6.78 -45.53 9.17
CA CYS A 144 6.60 -46.48 8.06
C CYS A 144 7.90 -47.21 7.69
N GLN A 145 9.05 -46.52 7.77
CA GLN A 145 10.35 -47.17 7.57
C GLN A 145 10.66 -48.21 8.66
N ALA A 146 10.24 -47.98 9.90
CA ALA A 146 10.38 -48.94 11.00
C ALA A 146 9.43 -50.15 10.88
N GLU A 147 8.19 -49.95 10.40
CA GLU A 147 7.17 -51.01 10.25
C GLU A 147 7.29 -51.83 8.95
N SER A 148 8.01 -51.31 7.95
CA SER A 148 8.28 -52.00 6.66
C SER A 148 9.10 -53.30 6.81
N ALA A 149 9.63 -53.58 8.00
CA ALA A 149 10.25 -54.86 8.34
C ALA A 149 9.23 -56.01 8.58
N GLU A 150 7.94 -55.72 8.83
CA GLU A 150 6.98 -56.75 9.28
C GLU A 150 5.59 -56.76 8.57
N SER A 151 5.21 -55.78 7.73
CA SER A 151 3.93 -55.88 6.99
C SER A 151 3.87 -55.16 5.63
N LYS A 152 3.07 -55.70 4.69
CA LYS A 152 2.97 -55.29 3.27
C LYS A 152 1.86 -54.27 2.95
N SER A 153 1.28 -53.58 3.94
CA SER A 153 0.09 -52.73 3.72
C SER A 153 0.16 -51.30 4.25
N SER A 154 1.35 -50.72 4.41
CA SER A 154 1.49 -49.32 4.84
C SER A 154 1.29 -48.35 3.66
N PRO A 155 0.67 -47.17 3.88
CA PRO A 155 0.48 -46.18 2.83
C PRO A 155 1.83 -45.70 2.27
N ILE A 156 1.91 -45.57 0.94
CA ILE A 156 3.12 -45.12 0.26
C ILE A 156 3.27 -43.62 0.54
N ILE A 157 4.19 -43.26 1.43
CA ILE A 157 4.66 -41.90 1.64
C ILE A 157 6.01 -41.79 0.96
N GLU A 158 6.12 -40.93 -0.04
CA GLU A 158 7.34 -40.72 -0.81
C GLU A 158 7.80 -39.28 -0.67
N ARG A 159 8.97 -39.08 -0.06
CA ARG A 159 9.65 -37.79 -0.07
C ARG A 159 10.25 -37.55 -1.46
N ARG A 160 9.85 -36.45 -2.10
CA ARG A 160 10.35 -36.03 -3.41
C ARG A 160 10.96 -34.65 -3.34
N LYS A 161 11.83 -34.37 -4.31
CA LYS A 161 12.43 -33.06 -4.51
C LYS A 161 12.11 -32.59 -5.92
N GLU A 162 11.47 -31.44 -6.01
CA GLU A 162 11.18 -30.80 -7.29
C GLU A 162 12.50 -30.46 -7.98
N ARG A 163 12.59 -30.75 -9.28
CA ARG A 163 13.84 -30.75 -10.05
C ARG A 163 14.47 -29.36 -10.20
N TRP A 164 13.66 -28.32 -10.36
CA TRP A 164 14.13 -27.00 -10.80
C TRP A 164 14.38 -26.03 -9.64
N TYR A 165 13.50 -26.03 -8.65
CA TYR A 165 13.54 -25.18 -7.47
C TYR A 165 14.07 -25.92 -6.24
N GLY A 166 14.22 -27.25 -6.31
CA GLY A 166 14.69 -28.05 -5.18
C GLY A 166 13.68 -28.10 -4.03
N VAL A 167 12.42 -27.75 -4.26
CA VAL A 167 11.37 -27.77 -3.22
C VAL A 167 11.13 -29.21 -2.83
N GLU A 168 11.32 -29.50 -1.54
CA GLU A 168 11.04 -30.82 -1.00
C GLU A 168 9.57 -30.91 -0.62
N PHE A 169 8.93 -32.04 -0.93
CA PHE A 169 7.54 -32.30 -0.62
C PHE A 169 7.31 -33.79 -0.38
N PHE A 170 6.26 -34.10 0.38
CA PHE A 170 5.79 -35.46 0.56
C PHE A 170 4.61 -35.73 -0.35
N LEU A 171 4.67 -36.85 -1.07
CA LEU A 171 3.53 -37.39 -1.81
C LEU A 171 3.02 -38.61 -1.06
N GLY A 172 1.74 -38.62 -0.71
CA GLY A 172 1.13 -39.73 0.00
C GLY A 172 -0.31 -39.97 -0.41
N THR A 173 -0.74 -41.22 -0.33
CA THR A 173 -2.17 -41.57 -0.31
C THR A 173 -2.75 -41.26 1.07
N LEU A 174 -4.01 -40.84 1.15
CA LEU A 174 -4.66 -40.61 2.44
C LEU A 174 -4.62 -41.86 3.33
N ASP A 175 -4.15 -41.68 4.56
CA ASP A 175 -3.96 -42.74 5.54
C ASP A 175 -5.31 -43.28 6.06
N PRO A 176 -5.52 -44.61 6.13
CA PRO A 176 -6.68 -45.24 6.76
C PRO A 176 -6.92 -44.82 8.23
N THR A 177 -5.92 -44.31 8.95
CA THR A 177 -6.08 -43.78 10.32
C THR A 177 -7.05 -42.61 10.40
N TYR A 178 -7.21 -41.86 9.31
CA TYR A 178 -8.30 -40.89 9.16
C TYR A 178 -9.61 -41.59 8.82
N LYS A 179 -10.00 -42.64 9.55
CA LYS A 179 -11.14 -43.50 9.24
C LYS A 179 -12.36 -42.70 8.81
N HIS A 180 -12.70 -41.63 9.52
CA HIS A 180 -13.81 -40.76 9.15
C HIS A 180 -13.65 -40.11 7.77
N LEU A 181 -12.49 -39.58 7.40
CA LEU A 181 -12.26 -39.06 6.04
C LEU A 181 -12.15 -40.19 5.01
N ALA A 182 -11.45 -41.28 5.34
CA ALA A 182 -11.33 -42.43 4.45
C ALA A 182 -12.72 -43.02 4.12
N ASP A 183 -13.63 -43.08 5.09
CA ASP A 183 -15.03 -43.48 4.91
C ASP A 183 -15.78 -42.47 4.02
N LEU A 184 -15.61 -41.16 4.25
CA LEU A 184 -16.21 -40.09 3.42
C LEU A 184 -15.65 -40.06 1.97
N LEU A 185 -14.41 -40.53 1.78
CA LEU A 185 -13.72 -40.51 0.49
C LEU A 185 -13.85 -41.83 -0.29
N THR A 186 -14.17 -42.94 0.38
CA THR A 186 -14.41 -44.26 -0.24
C THR A 186 -15.83 -44.44 -0.73
N THR A 187 -16.78 -43.62 -0.26
CA THR A 187 -18.12 -43.54 -0.84
C THR A 187 -18.09 -42.88 -2.21
N LYS A 188 -18.63 -43.56 -3.24
CA LYS A 188 -18.82 -42.99 -4.59
C LYS A 188 -19.79 -41.80 -4.62
N GLU A 189 -20.52 -41.61 -3.53
CA GLU A 189 -21.48 -40.55 -3.29
C GLU A 189 -20.93 -39.61 -2.22
N LEU A 190 -21.29 -38.33 -2.33
CA LEU A 190 -20.95 -37.34 -1.32
C LEU A 190 -21.66 -37.71 0.00
N PRO A 191 -20.99 -37.47 1.15
CA PRO A 191 -21.56 -37.83 2.44
C PRO A 191 -22.78 -36.97 2.78
N GLY A 192 -23.79 -37.58 3.40
CA GLY A 192 -24.97 -36.84 3.88
C GLY A 192 -24.57 -35.78 4.90
N VAL A 193 -25.30 -34.66 4.95
CA VAL A 193 -25.03 -33.52 5.85
C VAL A 193 -24.96 -34.03 7.29
N GLY A 194 -23.74 -34.28 7.77
CA GLY A 194 -23.52 -34.62 9.17
C GLY A 194 -23.81 -33.38 10.01
N SER A 195 -24.31 -33.59 11.23
CA SER A 195 -24.53 -32.55 12.24
C SER A 195 -23.28 -31.68 12.45
N THR A 196 -23.08 -30.67 11.62
CA THR A 196 -22.15 -29.58 11.84
C THR A 196 -22.93 -28.48 12.54
N ASP A 197 -22.42 -27.97 13.66
CA ASP A 197 -23.02 -26.86 14.42
C ASP A 197 -23.08 -25.53 13.61
N ALA A 198 -22.51 -25.51 12.39
CA ALA A 198 -22.51 -24.37 11.48
C ALA A 198 -23.60 -24.53 10.40
N PRO A 199 -24.55 -23.57 10.27
CA PRO A 199 -25.55 -23.61 9.21
C PRO A 199 -24.93 -23.23 7.86
N LEU A 200 -24.61 -24.22 7.03
CA LEU A 200 -24.22 -24.02 5.63
C LEU A 200 -25.47 -23.73 4.79
N ALA A 201 -25.41 -22.72 3.93
CA ALA A 201 -26.52 -22.31 3.08
C ALA A 201 -26.05 -21.72 1.74
N LEU A 202 -26.97 -21.65 0.77
CA LEU A 202 -26.76 -20.89 -0.45
C LEU A 202 -26.60 -19.38 -0.13
N PRO A 203 -25.84 -18.63 -0.94
CA PRO A 203 -25.62 -17.21 -0.71
C PRO A 203 -26.93 -16.43 -0.76
N ARG A 204 -27.04 -15.42 0.11
CA ARG A 204 -28.16 -14.48 0.11
C ARG A 204 -28.10 -13.54 -1.11
N PRO A 205 -29.18 -12.82 -1.43
CA PRO A 205 -29.16 -11.81 -2.48
C PRO A 205 -28.11 -10.73 -2.20
N ASN A 206 -27.26 -10.45 -3.19
CA ASN A 206 -26.24 -9.42 -3.07
C ASN A 206 -26.89 -8.02 -3.15
N THR A 207 -26.88 -7.29 -2.03
CA THR A 207 -27.51 -5.95 -1.92
C THR A 207 -26.66 -4.81 -2.49
N TYR A 208 -25.38 -5.08 -2.79
CA TYR A 208 -24.42 -4.11 -3.30
C TYR A 208 -24.38 -4.03 -4.83
N ILE A 209 -25.10 -4.91 -5.55
CA ILE A 209 -25.23 -4.79 -7.00
C ILE A 209 -25.78 -3.38 -7.32
N PRO A 210 -25.09 -2.57 -8.15
CA PRO A 210 -25.52 -1.21 -8.45
C PRO A 210 -26.88 -1.18 -9.11
N ARG A 211 -27.73 -0.24 -8.68
CA ARG A 211 -29.08 -0.02 -9.21
C ARG A 211 -29.05 0.76 -10.52
N THR A 212 -28.03 1.57 -10.72
CA THR A 212 -27.89 2.46 -11.87
C THR A 212 -26.44 2.64 -12.27
N PHE A 213 -26.22 2.83 -13.57
CA PHE A 213 -24.94 3.20 -14.19
C PHE A 213 -25.02 4.57 -14.86
N GLU A 214 -26.08 5.34 -14.58
CA GLU A 214 -26.25 6.66 -15.16
C GLU A 214 -25.13 7.60 -14.71
N LEU A 215 -24.64 8.37 -15.67
CA LEU A 215 -23.69 9.44 -15.42
C LEU A 215 -24.40 10.59 -14.70
N CYS A 216 -23.66 11.25 -13.82
CA CYS A 216 -24.15 12.33 -12.97
C CYS A 216 -24.84 13.41 -13.81
N PRO A 217 -26.04 13.89 -13.42
CA PRO A 217 -26.74 14.96 -14.12
C PRO A 217 -25.96 16.28 -14.21
N ASP A 218 -25.06 16.52 -13.25
CA ASP A 218 -24.20 17.71 -13.21
C ASP A 218 -23.12 17.71 -14.32
N LEU A 219 -22.91 16.57 -15.00
CA LEU A 219 -22.00 16.52 -16.13
C LEU A 219 -22.57 17.30 -17.32
N PRO A 220 -21.74 18.10 -18.02
CA PRO A 220 -22.16 18.78 -19.23
C PRO A 220 -22.84 17.84 -20.24
N GLU A 221 -23.98 18.28 -20.78
CA GLU A 221 -24.87 17.39 -21.53
C GLU A 221 -24.22 16.78 -22.78
N HIS A 222 -23.32 17.50 -23.44
CA HIS A 222 -22.57 16.98 -24.60
C HIS A 222 -21.69 15.78 -24.21
N ILE A 223 -21.02 15.82 -23.06
CA ILE A 223 -20.16 14.72 -22.55
C ILE A 223 -21.02 13.50 -22.21
N ARG A 224 -22.14 13.74 -21.51
CA ARG A 224 -23.06 12.69 -21.10
C ARG A 224 -23.69 11.98 -22.30
N ARG A 225 -24.04 12.72 -23.36
CA ARG A 225 -24.61 12.15 -24.59
C ARG A 225 -23.58 11.38 -25.42
N GLU A 226 -22.34 11.85 -25.47
CA GLU A 226 -21.27 11.18 -26.22
C GLU A 226 -20.77 9.91 -25.52
N ALA A 227 -20.71 9.93 -24.17
CA ALA A 227 -20.28 8.81 -23.33
C ALA A 227 -18.93 8.18 -23.76
N LYS A 228 -17.99 9.01 -24.21
CA LYS A 228 -16.66 8.60 -24.68
C LYS A 228 -15.55 9.12 -23.77
N PRO A 229 -14.49 8.33 -23.52
CA PRO A 229 -13.31 8.81 -22.81
C PRO A 229 -12.62 9.95 -23.56
N ARG A 230 -12.25 10.99 -22.82
CA ARG A 230 -11.57 12.22 -23.28
C ARG A 230 -10.22 12.34 -22.58
N ILE A 231 -9.37 11.31 -22.73
CA ILE A 231 -8.11 11.17 -21.98
C ILE A 231 -7.10 12.27 -22.34
N ASP A 232 -7.15 12.79 -23.56
CA ASP A 232 -6.23 13.83 -24.03
C ASP A 232 -6.59 15.23 -23.53
N GLU A 233 -7.79 15.41 -22.96
CA GLU A 233 -8.21 16.69 -22.35
C GLU A 233 -7.43 16.98 -21.08
N GLU A 234 -7.24 18.27 -20.80
CA GLU A 234 -6.53 18.74 -19.62
C GLU A 234 -7.24 18.30 -18.33
N MET A 235 -6.45 17.78 -17.39
CA MET A 235 -6.95 17.31 -16.11
C MET A 235 -7.19 18.47 -15.15
N ALA A 236 -8.43 18.93 -15.05
CA ALA A 236 -8.80 19.96 -14.09
C ALA A 236 -8.56 19.51 -12.63
N PRO A 237 -8.07 20.40 -11.76
CA PRO A 237 -7.81 20.07 -10.36
C PRO A 237 -9.10 19.88 -9.54
N PRO A 238 -9.05 19.15 -8.42
CA PRO A 238 -10.12 19.14 -7.42
C PRO A 238 -10.40 20.51 -6.82
N ASN A 239 -11.67 20.82 -6.61
CA ASN A 239 -12.11 22.06 -5.97
C ASN A 239 -12.34 21.84 -4.47
N LEU A 240 -11.83 22.75 -3.64
CA LEU A 240 -12.19 22.81 -2.23
C LEU A 240 -13.60 23.38 -2.10
N ILE A 241 -14.58 22.55 -1.73
CA ILE A 241 -15.99 22.94 -1.69
C ILE A 241 -16.50 23.21 -0.27
N LEU A 242 -15.83 22.68 0.74
CA LEU A 242 -16.11 22.95 2.16
C LEU A 242 -14.78 23.00 2.90
N ASP A 243 -14.60 24.05 3.69
CA ASP A 243 -13.46 24.23 4.60
C ASP A 243 -13.99 24.72 5.94
N ASP A 244 -14.13 23.80 6.89
CA ASP A 244 -14.62 24.07 8.24
C ASP A 244 -13.53 23.69 9.23
N PRO A 245 -12.96 24.66 9.97
CA PRO A 245 -11.90 24.41 10.94
C PRO A 245 -12.25 23.36 12.02
N LYS A 246 -13.53 23.12 12.29
CA LYS A 246 -14.01 22.15 13.30
C LYS A 246 -14.33 20.78 12.72
N ARG A 247 -14.59 20.67 11.42
CA ARG A 247 -14.98 19.41 10.75
C ARG A 247 -13.86 18.87 9.87
N GLY A 248 -13.22 19.74 9.11
CA GLY A 248 -12.24 19.42 8.09
C GLY A 248 -12.60 19.99 6.73
N ARG A 249 -12.03 19.39 5.68
CA ARG A 249 -12.06 19.86 4.30
C ARG A 249 -12.65 18.82 3.37
N LEU A 250 -13.47 19.27 2.42
CA LEU A 250 -14.00 18.45 1.35
C LEU A 250 -13.53 18.98 0.00
N TRP A 251 -12.78 18.14 -0.70
CA TRP A 251 -12.37 18.32 -2.08
C TRP A 251 -13.28 17.52 -2.99
N HIS A 252 -13.72 18.14 -4.08
CA HIS A 252 -14.61 17.51 -5.03
C HIS A 252 -14.13 17.68 -6.48
N ARG A 253 -14.18 16.59 -7.23
CA ARG A 253 -13.92 16.56 -8.68
C ARG A 253 -14.87 15.57 -9.37
N LEU A 254 -15.81 16.09 -10.15
CA LEU A 254 -16.67 15.27 -11.00
C LEU A 254 -15.87 14.74 -12.20
N ASP A 255 -15.95 13.44 -12.52
CA ASP A 255 -15.21 12.86 -13.66
C ASP A 255 -15.84 13.21 -15.01
N ASP A 256 -15.09 13.97 -15.82
CA ASP A 256 -15.44 14.32 -17.19
C ASP A 256 -14.46 13.76 -18.23
N ARG A 257 -13.41 13.03 -17.81
CA ARG A 257 -12.34 12.52 -18.69
C ARG A 257 -12.48 11.03 -18.98
N TYR A 258 -12.77 10.22 -17.98
CA TYR A 258 -12.93 8.78 -18.16
C TYR A 258 -14.38 8.42 -18.46
N VAL A 259 -15.32 9.22 -17.94
CA VAL A 259 -16.77 9.11 -18.20
C VAL A 259 -17.28 7.73 -17.78
N LEU A 260 -16.90 7.30 -16.57
CA LEU A 260 -17.26 6.00 -16.00
C LEU A 260 -18.26 6.18 -14.85
N PRO A 261 -19.18 5.22 -14.61
CA PRO A 261 -20.11 5.25 -13.48
C PRO A 261 -19.43 4.87 -12.15
N LYS A 262 -18.18 5.31 -11.96
CA LYS A 262 -17.31 4.95 -10.85
C LYS A 262 -16.88 6.18 -10.08
N ALA A 263 -16.65 6.01 -8.79
CA ALA A 263 -16.16 7.06 -7.92
C ALA A 263 -15.11 6.53 -6.94
N TYR A 264 -14.32 7.46 -6.42
CA TYR A 264 -13.28 7.30 -5.43
C TYR A 264 -13.57 8.29 -4.30
N VAL A 265 -13.69 7.77 -3.09
CA VAL A 265 -13.85 8.59 -1.89
C VAL A 265 -12.72 8.23 -0.95
N THR A 266 -11.86 9.20 -0.63
CA THR A 266 -10.82 9.03 0.37
C THR A 266 -11.12 9.92 1.56
N ILE A 267 -11.11 9.34 2.75
CA ILE A 267 -11.34 10.02 4.02
C ILE A 267 -10.09 9.83 4.88
N ASN A 268 -9.39 10.91 5.20
CA ASN A 268 -8.28 10.91 6.15
C ASN A 268 -8.67 11.66 7.41
N ILE A 269 -8.76 10.94 8.53
CA ILE A 269 -9.05 11.50 9.85
C ILE A 269 -7.72 11.69 10.57
N ALA A 270 -7.29 12.94 10.72
CA ALA A 270 -6.04 13.27 11.40
C ALA A 270 -6.04 12.72 12.84
N ASN A 271 -5.01 11.94 13.19
CA ASN A 271 -4.86 11.33 14.51
C ASN A 271 -3.39 11.05 14.84
N ALA A 272 -2.83 11.81 15.78
CA ALA A 272 -1.44 11.69 16.19
C ALA A 272 -1.13 10.41 16.96
N ALA A 273 -2.11 9.87 17.68
CA ALA A 273 -1.94 8.72 18.56
C ALA A 273 -1.67 7.41 17.80
N ILE A 274 -1.74 7.41 16.47
CA ILE A 274 -1.45 6.22 15.65
C ILE A 274 0.00 5.78 15.77
N GLN A 275 0.95 6.72 15.82
CA GLN A 275 2.38 6.42 15.90
C GLN A 275 3.08 7.14 17.05
N ASN A 276 2.33 7.92 17.83
CA ASN A 276 2.88 8.74 18.90
C ASN A 276 2.14 8.50 20.20
N THR A 277 2.83 8.73 21.31
CA THR A 277 2.25 8.83 22.64
C THR A 277 2.49 10.22 23.21
N ARG A 278 1.70 10.62 24.21
CA ARG A 278 1.94 11.88 24.93
C ARG A 278 3.00 11.65 25.99
N SER A 279 4.05 12.46 25.99
CA SER A 279 5.05 12.42 27.06
C SER A 279 4.62 13.24 28.28
N ASN A 280 5.42 13.21 29.34
CA ASN A 280 5.10 13.84 30.62
C ASN A 280 4.87 15.35 30.53
N ASN A 281 5.44 16.01 29.52
CA ASN A 281 5.28 17.44 29.27
C ASN A 281 4.10 17.75 28.32
N GLY A 282 3.35 16.73 27.89
CA GLY A 282 2.23 16.85 26.96
C GLY A 282 2.60 16.89 25.49
N ALA A 283 3.87 16.74 25.09
CA ALA A 283 4.27 16.68 23.68
C ALA A 283 3.97 15.30 23.06
N TRP A 284 3.77 15.25 21.74
CA TRP A 284 3.69 13.99 21.00
C TRP A 284 5.10 13.46 20.72
N GLU A 285 5.38 12.23 21.15
CA GLU A 285 6.65 11.56 20.89
C GLU A 285 6.39 10.25 20.15
N PHE A 286 7.23 9.95 19.16
CA PHE A 286 7.14 8.71 18.39
C PHE A 286 7.25 7.51 19.34
N SER A 287 6.32 6.56 19.19
CA SER A 287 6.26 5.34 19.96
C SER A 287 6.12 4.14 19.03
N GLN A 288 7.14 3.28 19.05
CA GLN A 288 7.12 2.03 18.30
C GLN A 288 5.93 1.15 18.72
N GLU A 289 5.58 1.19 20.01
CA GLU A 289 4.43 0.50 20.56
C GLU A 289 3.10 0.96 19.95
N ALA A 290 2.88 2.28 19.83
CA ALA A 290 1.69 2.82 19.18
C ALA A 290 1.62 2.40 17.70
N SER A 291 2.74 2.46 16.99
CA SER A 291 2.83 2.07 15.57
C SER A 291 2.50 0.59 15.32
N VAL A 292 3.03 -0.30 16.17
CA VAL A 292 2.74 -1.74 16.12
C VAL A 292 1.27 -2.02 16.46
N LYS A 293 0.72 -1.41 17.52
CA LYS A 293 -0.70 -1.54 17.89
C LYS A 293 -1.62 -1.08 16.77
N SER A 294 -1.31 0.05 16.13
CA SER A 294 -2.05 0.55 14.96
C SER A 294 -2.00 -0.42 13.78
N SER A 295 -0.84 -1.02 13.51
CA SER A 295 -0.69 -2.01 12.44
C SER A 295 -1.51 -3.29 12.70
N ILE A 296 -1.52 -3.77 13.95
CA ILE A 296 -2.35 -4.92 14.35
C ILE A 296 -3.84 -4.54 14.22
N LEU A 297 -4.24 -3.38 14.74
CA LEU A 297 -5.63 -2.90 14.70
C LEU A 297 -6.16 -2.76 13.27
N SER A 298 -5.36 -2.19 12.35
CA SER A 298 -5.72 -2.06 10.93
C SER A 298 -5.94 -3.43 10.28
N ASN A 299 -5.04 -4.39 10.54
CA ASN A 299 -5.17 -5.76 10.03
C ASN A 299 -6.38 -6.50 10.62
N MET A 300 -6.64 -6.34 11.92
CA MET A 300 -7.82 -6.89 12.59
C MET A 300 -9.10 -6.37 11.95
N PHE A 301 -9.19 -5.05 11.73
CA PHE A 301 -10.37 -4.43 11.13
C PHE A 301 -10.60 -4.91 9.69
N ASN A 302 -9.54 -4.86 8.86
CA ASN A 302 -9.62 -5.33 7.47
C ASN A 302 -10.03 -6.81 7.39
N GLN A 303 -9.50 -7.67 8.27
CA GLN A 303 -9.88 -9.08 8.31
C GLN A 303 -11.34 -9.28 8.75
N ALA A 304 -11.79 -8.57 9.78
CA ALA A 304 -13.16 -8.68 10.28
C ALA A 304 -14.19 -8.24 9.24
N GLN A 305 -13.91 -7.13 8.54
CA GLN A 305 -14.83 -6.56 7.57
C GLN A 305 -14.73 -7.20 6.18
N ALA A 306 -13.64 -7.90 5.85
CA ALA A 306 -13.52 -8.60 4.56
C ALA A 306 -14.65 -9.62 4.32
N GLN A 307 -15.08 -10.32 5.37
CA GLN A 307 -16.21 -11.26 5.27
C GLN A 307 -17.54 -10.52 5.07
N GLU A 308 -17.78 -9.45 5.85
CA GLU A 308 -19.02 -8.66 5.79
C GLU A 308 -19.17 -7.89 4.47
N THR A 309 -18.07 -7.58 3.80
CA THR A 309 -18.03 -6.80 2.55
C THR A 309 -17.71 -7.62 1.32
N TYR A 310 -17.71 -8.95 1.42
CA TYR A 310 -17.44 -9.84 0.28
C TYR A 310 -18.44 -9.62 -0.87
N ASP A 311 -19.71 -9.40 -0.55
CA ASP A 311 -20.75 -9.08 -1.54
C ASP A 311 -20.47 -7.73 -2.24
N ALA A 312 -19.92 -6.75 -1.53
CA ALA A 312 -19.52 -5.48 -2.10
C ALA A 312 -18.34 -5.63 -3.08
N ASP A 313 -17.33 -6.44 -2.72
CA ASP A 313 -16.17 -6.75 -3.56
C ASP A 313 -16.59 -7.41 -4.88
N LEU A 314 -17.48 -8.41 -4.79
CA LEU A 314 -18.07 -9.06 -5.97
C LEU A 314 -18.80 -8.07 -6.88
N ALA A 315 -19.54 -7.12 -6.27
CA ALA A 315 -20.25 -6.05 -6.96
C ALA A 315 -19.34 -4.91 -7.47
N GLY A 316 -18.02 -5.02 -7.33
CA GLY A 316 -17.06 -4.04 -7.82
C GLY A 316 -16.93 -2.80 -6.94
N LEU A 317 -17.20 -2.93 -5.64
CA LEU A 317 -16.96 -1.93 -4.62
C LEU A 317 -15.84 -2.40 -3.71
N TYR A 318 -14.80 -1.59 -3.60
CA TYR A 318 -13.60 -1.89 -2.84
C TYR A 318 -13.41 -0.83 -1.76
N TRP A 319 -12.86 -1.26 -0.64
CA TRP A 319 -12.46 -0.36 0.43
C TRP A 319 -11.16 -0.83 1.08
N ASN A 320 -10.46 0.08 1.75
CA ASN A 320 -9.30 -0.23 2.57
C ASN A 320 -9.21 0.77 3.73
N ALA A 321 -8.90 0.28 4.94
CA ALA A 321 -8.56 1.12 6.08
C ALA A 321 -7.08 0.93 6.44
N ASN A 322 -6.34 2.05 6.43
CA ASN A 322 -4.93 2.10 6.79
C ASN A 322 -4.70 3.13 7.88
N LEU A 323 -4.10 2.69 8.98
CA LEU A 323 -3.63 3.56 10.07
C LEU A 323 -2.18 3.95 9.77
N ILE A 324 -1.99 5.18 9.31
CA ILE A 324 -0.69 5.68 8.83
C ILE A 324 -0.25 6.91 9.61
N SER A 325 0.95 7.41 9.34
CA SER A 325 1.47 8.62 10.01
C SER A 325 0.63 9.88 9.76
N SER A 326 -0.35 9.87 8.83
CA SER A 326 -1.35 10.95 8.67
C SER A 326 -2.64 10.86 9.46
N GLY A 327 -2.88 9.74 10.13
CA GLY A 327 -4.18 9.46 10.69
C GLY A 327 -4.81 8.19 10.13
N LEU A 328 -6.12 8.06 10.34
CA LEU A 328 -6.91 6.94 9.85
C LEU A 328 -7.36 7.25 8.44
N ARG A 329 -6.82 6.53 7.46
CA ARG A 329 -7.20 6.70 6.06
C ARG A 329 -8.12 5.56 5.63
N PHE A 330 -9.32 5.92 5.24
CA PHE A 330 -10.27 5.04 4.56
C PHE A 330 -10.31 5.42 3.08
N THR A 331 -10.10 4.45 2.19
CA THR A 331 -10.22 4.64 0.75
C THR A 331 -11.34 3.75 0.25
N PHE A 332 -12.27 4.32 -0.50
CA PHE A 332 -13.40 3.63 -1.13
C PHE A 332 -13.34 3.84 -2.63
N SER A 333 -13.60 2.79 -3.40
CA SER A 333 -13.62 2.88 -4.86
C SER A 333 -14.59 1.90 -5.47
N GLY A 334 -15.15 2.22 -6.64
CA GLY A 334 -16.05 1.31 -7.35
C GLY A 334 -17.22 2.04 -7.97
N TYR A 335 -18.31 1.34 -8.23
CA TYR A 335 -19.53 1.92 -8.79
C TYR A 335 -20.17 2.94 -7.84
N HIS A 336 -20.51 4.11 -8.37
CA HIS A 336 -20.91 5.27 -7.57
C HIS A 336 -22.21 5.08 -6.77
N ASP A 337 -23.18 4.29 -7.27
CA ASP A 337 -24.53 4.19 -6.71
C ASP A 337 -24.56 3.70 -5.25
N ARG A 338 -23.73 2.70 -4.92
CA ARG A 338 -23.67 2.06 -3.58
C ARG A 338 -22.44 2.45 -2.76
N LEU A 339 -21.56 3.28 -3.33
CA LEU A 339 -20.33 3.71 -2.67
C LEU A 339 -20.59 4.53 -1.38
N PRO A 340 -21.57 5.47 -1.34
CA PRO A 340 -21.90 6.17 -0.10
C PRO A 340 -22.42 5.26 1.01
N ASP A 341 -23.24 4.25 0.65
CA ASP A 341 -23.77 3.26 1.59
C ASP A 341 -22.61 2.49 2.26
N LEU A 342 -21.72 1.91 1.44
CA LEU A 342 -20.53 1.19 1.91
C LEU A 342 -19.61 2.09 2.77
N THR A 343 -19.41 3.34 2.35
CA THR A 343 -18.59 4.31 3.09
C THR A 343 -19.10 4.47 4.52
N MET A 344 -20.41 4.64 4.67
CA MET A 344 -21.01 4.85 5.98
C MET A 344 -21.00 3.58 6.83
N ASP A 345 -21.25 2.42 6.23
CA ASP A 345 -21.25 1.14 6.94
C ASP A 345 -19.88 0.79 7.52
N ILE A 346 -18.79 1.02 6.76
CA ILE A 346 -17.42 0.83 7.24
C ILE A 346 -17.06 1.80 8.38
N LEU A 347 -17.41 3.08 8.25
CA LEU A 347 -17.15 4.06 9.31
C LEU A 347 -17.93 3.73 10.61
N LYS A 348 -19.17 3.25 10.49
CA LYS A 348 -19.95 2.75 11.62
C LYS A 348 -19.34 1.50 12.24
N ALA A 349 -18.87 0.55 11.42
CA ALA A 349 -18.22 -0.66 11.89
C ALA A 349 -16.94 -0.36 12.66
N PHE A 350 -16.10 0.56 12.18
CA PHE A 350 -14.84 0.93 12.83
C PHE A 350 -15.05 1.55 14.23
N THR A 351 -16.12 2.31 14.39
CA THR A 351 -16.42 3.08 15.61
C THR A 351 -17.29 2.32 16.63
N ARG A 352 -17.71 1.09 16.30
CA ARG A 352 -18.60 0.27 17.12
C ARG A 352 -17.94 -0.17 18.43
N ARG A 353 -18.59 0.15 19.57
CA ARG A 353 -18.12 -0.16 20.95
C ARG A 353 -18.88 -1.30 21.66
N SER A 354 -19.69 -2.08 20.94
CA SER A 354 -20.50 -3.15 21.54
C SER A 354 -19.63 -4.26 22.15
N PRO A 355 -20.16 -5.05 23.11
CA PRO A 355 -19.49 -6.26 23.62
C PRO A 355 -19.11 -7.23 22.49
N ASP A 356 -19.97 -7.35 21.47
CA ASP A 356 -19.76 -8.20 20.29
C ASP A 356 -18.98 -7.48 19.16
N SER A 357 -18.17 -6.47 19.50
CA SER A 357 -17.39 -5.73 18.50
C SER A 357 -16.18 -6.53 18.03
N TRP A 358 -15.85 -6.40 16.74
CA TRP A 358 -14.73 -7.06 16.07
C TRP A 358 -13.39 -6.91 16.81
N VAL A 359 -13.18 -5.76 17.47
CA VAL A 359 -11.91 -5.44 18.17
C VAL A 359 -11.71 -6.31 19.42
N ARG A 360 -12.77 -6.92 19.96
CA ARG A 360 -12.72 -7.81 21.13
C ARG A 360 -12.52 -9.28 20.74
N GLU A 361 -12.56 -9.62 19.45
CA GLU A 361 -12.43 -11.00 18.99
C GLU A 361 -10.96 -11.46 18.96
N GLU A 362 -10.60 -12.36 19.87
CA GLU A 362 -9.23 -12.87 20.02
C GLU A 362 -8.68 -13.54 18.75
N ARG A 363 -9.54 -14.14 17.92
CA ARG A 363 -9.13 -14.78 16.65
C ARG A 363 -8.50 -13.78 15.67
N PHE A 364 -9.05 -12.57 15.57
CA PHE A 364 -8.53 -11.54 14.68
C PHE A 364 -7.22 -10.99 15.20
N PHE A 365 -7.11 -10.81 16.52
CA PHE A 365 -5.87 -10.40 17.16
C PHE A 365 -4.75 -11.41 16.92
N LYS A 366 -4.97 -12.70 17.22
CA LYS A 366 -3.98 -13.76 17.00
C LYS A 366 -3.54 -13.82 15.53
N SER A 367 -4.48 -13.78 14.60
CA SER A 367 -4.22 -13.78 13.15
C SER A 367 -3.42 -12.55 12.71
N ALA A 368 -3.79 -11.35 13.16
CA ALA A 368 -3.11 -10.11 12.81
C ALA A 368 -1.70 -10.01 13.41
N GLN A 369 -1.53 -10.40 14.68
CA GLN A 369 -0.24 -10.44 15.36
C GLN A 369 0.70 -11.47 14.70
N ASP A 370 0.21 -12.68 14.41
CA ASP A 370 0.95 -13.74 13.74
C ASP A 370 1.35 -13.34 12.31
N LYS A 371 0.44 -12.74 11.53
CA LYS A 371 0.76 -12.19 10.21
C LYS A 371 1.84 -11.10 10.28
N LEU A 372 1.75 -10.18 11.24
CA LEU A 372 2.76 -9.15 11.45
C LEU A 372 4.11 -9.75 11.83
N LEU A 373 4.15 -10.65 12.83
CA LEU A 373 5.36 -11.31 13.29
C LEU A 373 6.03 -12.14 12.18
N ARG A 374 5.27 -12.91 11.40
CA ARG A 374 5.80 -13.61 10.23
C ARG A 374 6.42 -12.65 9.24
N ASN A 375 5.72 -11.57 8.87
CA ASN A 375 6.25 -10.59 7.93
C ASN A 375 7.54 -9.92 8.44
N LEU A 376 7.63 -9.62 9.74
CA LEU A 376 8.81 -9.02 10.34
C LEU A 376 9.98 -10.02 10.44
N ARG A 377 9.75 -11.23 10.95
CA ARG A 377 10.79 -12.27 11.13
C ARG A 377 11.31 -12.81 9.80
N THR A 378 10.46 -12.87 8.78
CA THR A 378 10.86 -13.32 7.44
C THR A 378 11.52 -12.22 6.61
N PHE A 379 11.50 -10.98 7.08
CA PHE A 379 11.99 -9.84 6.29
C PHE A 379 13.44 -10.04 5.83
N PHE A 380 14.35 -10.34 6.76
CA PHE A 380 15.78 -10.51 6.44
C PHE A 380 16.14 -11.92 5.96
N THR A 381 15.33 -12.93 6.25
CA THR A 381 15.63 -14.33 5.90
C THR A 381 15.10 -14.72 4.54
N SER A 382 14.06 -14.05 4.02
CA SER A 382 13.43 -14.38 2.73
C SER A 382 13.76 -13.40 1.61
N ARG A 383 14.21 -12.18 1.94
CA ARG A 383 14.46 -11.14 0.93
C ARG A 383 15.88 -11.23 0.41
N ARG A 384 16.07 -10.59 -0.74
CA ARG A 384 17.37 -10.44 -1.39
C ARG A 384 18.19 -9.34 -0.73
N ALA A 385 19.51 -9.40 -0.91
CA ALA A 385 20.44 -8.42 -0.33
C ALA A 385 20.14 -6.95 -0.74
N ASP A 386 19.60 -6.69 -1.94
CA ASP A 386 19.20 -5.33 -2.36
C ASP A 386 18.04 -4.75 -1.53
N SER A 387 17.14 -5.61 -1.06
CA SER A 387 16.05 -5.18 -0.16
C SER A 387 16.59 -4.80 1.22
N HIS A 388 17.61 -5.50 1.71
CA HIS A 388 18.26 -5.17 2.98
C HIS A 388 19.04 -3.85 2.85
N ALA A 389 19.74 -3.64 1.74
CA ALA A 389 20.48 -2.42 1.48
C ALA A 389 19.57 -1.19 1.50
N ASN A 390 18.37 -1.31 0.90
CA ASN A 390 17.32 -0.30 0.98
C ASN A 390 16.84 -0.07 2.42
N TYR A 391 16.54 -1.13 3.17
CA TYR A 391 16.11 -1.02 4.56
C TYR A 391 17.08 -0.22 5.43
N TYR A 392 18.39 -0.51 5.37
CA TYR A 392 19.36 0.19 6.21
C TYR A 392 19.51 1.67 5.82
N ARG A 393 19.43 2.00 4.52
CA ARG A 393 19.39 3.38 4.04
C ARG A 393 18.14 4.11 4.55
N ASP A 394 16.99 3.48 4.45
CA ASP A 394 15.71 4.10 4.83
C ASP A 394 15.63 4.29 6.35
N LEU A 395 16.11 3.31 7.14
CA LEU A 395 16.22 3.42 8.60
C LEU A 395 17.07 4.62 9.03
N LEU A 396 18.11 4.95 8.27
CA LEU A 396 18.97 6.11 8.51
C LEU A 396 18.27 7.44 8.15
N LEU A 397 17.56 7.48 7.01
CA LEU A 397 16.98 8.71 6.48
C LEU A 397 15.62 9.07 7.12
N GLU A 398 14.84 8.07 7.57
CA GLU A 398 13.51 8.27 8.16
C GLU A 398 13.59 8.54 9.67
N ASP A 399 13.17 9.74 10.10
CA ASP A 399 13.16 10.18 11.50
C ASP A 399 12.26 9.31 12.41
N GLN A 400 11.09 8.89 11.90
CA GLN A 400 10.03 8.21 12.67
C GLN A 400 9.89 6.71 12.33
N GLN A 401 10.97 5.96 12.50
CA GLN A 401 10.96 4.50 12.33
C GLN A 401 11.85 3.81 13.37
N GLY A 402 11.30 2.84 14.10
CA GLY A 402 12.06 1.88 14.92
C GLY A 402 12.56 0.70 14.10
N SER A 403 13.50 -0.07 14.62
CA SER A 403 14.06 -1.21 13.90
C SER A 403 13.07 -2.38 13.80
N ILE A 404 13.30 -3.30 12.87
CA ILE A 404 12.49 -4.52 12.75
C ILE A 404 12.60 -5.36 14.03
N GLU A 405 13.79 -5.45 14.64
CA GLU A 405 14.01 -6.21 15.87
C GLU A 405 13.22 -5.62 17.05
N GLU A 406 13.17 -4.29 17.15
CA GLU A 406 12.33 -3.61 18.14
C GLU A 406 10.84 -3.84 17.86
N SER A 407 10.43 -3.77 16.60
CA SER A 407 9.06 -4.07 16.16
C SER A 407 8.63 -5.48 16.54
N ILE A 408 9.53 -6.48 16.39
CA ILE A 408 9.28 -7.87 16.77
C ILE A 408 9.08 -7.97 18.27
N LYS A 409 10.00 -7.43 19.08
CA LYS A 409 9.91 -7.46 20.56
C LYS A 409 8.60 -6.86 21.05
N VAL A 410 8.22 -5.70 20.50
CA VAL A 410 6.97 -5.03 20.83
C VAL A 410 5.77 -5.87 20.39
N ALA A 411 5.77 -6.38 19.15
CA ALA A 411 4.68 -7.20 18.63
C ALA A 411 4.48 -8.50 19.42
N GLU A 412 5.55 -9.10 19.96
CA GLU A 412 5.48 -10.26 20.86
C GLU A 412 4.87 -9.93 22.22
N SER A 413 5.14 -8.74 22.76
CA SER A 413 4.64 -8.33 24.08
C SER A 413 3.21 -7.76 24.07
N VAL A 414 2.75 -7.24 22.94
CA VAL A 414 1.42 -6.61 22.83
C VAL A 414 0.33 -7.64 23.10
N THR A 415 -0.67 -7.25 23.90
CA THR A 415 -1.85 -8.05 24.20
C THR A 415 -3.11 -7.50 23.50
N LEU A 416 -4.17 -8.30 23.46
CA LEU A 416 -5.48 -7.86 22.96
C LEU A 416 -6.02 -6.65 23.73
N ASP A 417 -5.82 -6.62 25.05
CA ASP A 417 -6.27 -5.51 25.91
C ASP A 417 -5.54 -4.20 25.57
N ASP A 418 -4.26 -4.28 25.22
CA ASP A 418 -3.50 -3.12 24.77
C ASP A 418 -4.01 -2.55 23.46
N VAL A 419 -4.40 -3.42 22.52
CA VAL A 419 -4.99 -3.01 21.23
C VAL A 419 -6.38 -2.41 21.41
N LEU A 420 -7.19 -2.97 22.33
CA LEU A 420 -8.49 -2.42 22.71
C LEU A 420 -8.36 -1.02 23.30
N LYS A 421 -7.47 -0.84 24.28
CA LYS A 421 -7.16 0.48 24.86
C LYS A 421 -6.66 1.46 23.79
N HIS A 422 -5.82 0.99 22.87
CA HIS A 422 -5.34 1.82 21.76
C HIS A 422 -6.47 2.26 20.84
N HIS A 423 -7.37 1.35 20.46
CA HIS A 423 -8.58 1.70 19.68
C HIS A 423 -9.44 2.74 20.39
N GLU A 424 -9.63 2.59 21.71
CA GLU A 424 -10.34 3.58 22.51
C GLU A 424 -9.62 4.94 22.51
N VAL A 425 -8.30 4.98 22.68
CA VAL A 425 -7.49 6.21 22.60
C VAL A 425 -7.66 6.88 21.24
N LEU A 426 -7.65 6.13 20.14
CA LEU A 426 -7.84 6.66 18.79
C LEU A 426 -9.23 7.27 18.61
N LEU A 427 -10.28 6.59 19.10
CA LEU A 427 -11.65 7.10 19.02
C LEU A 427 -11.89 8.31 19.94
N GLN A 428 -11.15 8.39 21.04
CA GLN A 428 -11.31 9.41 22.08
C GLN A 428 -10.47 10.68 21.87
N GLN A 429 -9.62 10.74 20.84
CA GLN A 429 -8.86 11.94 20.50
C GLN A 429 -9.77 13.16 20.31
N GLU A 430 -9.33 14.30 20.84
CA GLU A 430 -10.10 15.55 20.89
C GLU A 430 -10.11 16.29 19.56
N SER A 431 -9.04 16.20 18.76
CA SER A 431 -8.98 16.82 17.44
C SER A 431 -9.55 15.88 16.38
N VAL A 432 -10.53 16.38 15.62
CA VAL A 432 -11.13 15.67 14.49
C VAL A 432 -11.05 16.59 13.30
N PHE A 433 -10.02 16.37 12.48
CA PHE A 433 -9.89 17.06 11.23
C PHE A 433 -9.94 16.04 10.11
N MET A 434 -11.00 16.11 9.30
CA MET A 434 -11.24 15.17 8.23
C MET A 434 -10.89 15.80 6.88
N ASP A 435 -9.84 15.31 6.24
CA ASP A 435 -9.55 15.63 4.84
C ASP A 435 -10.21 14.59 3.94
N CYS A 436 -11.20 15.03 3.15
CA CYS A 436 -11.95 14.16 2.26
C CYS A 436 -11.74 14.57 0.79
N LEU A 437 -11.48 13.60 -0.09
CA LEU A 437 -11.54 13.76 -1.54
C LEU A 437 -12.66 12.88 -2.09
N SER A 438 -13.63 13.50 -2.76
CA SER A 438 -14.64 12.83 -3.59
C SER A 438 -14.33 13.09 -5.07
N LEU A 439 -13.91 12.05 -5.79
CA LEU A 439 -13.54 12.13 -7.20
C LEU A 439 -14.26 11.07 -8.03
N GLY A 440 -14.93 11.44 -9.12
CA GLY A 440 -15.64 10.51 -10.00
C GLY A 440 -17.11 10.87 -10.18
N ASN A 441 -17.94 9.86 -10.49
CA ASN A 441 -19.36 10.02 -10.80
C ASN A 441 -20.25 10.23 -9.56
N LEU A 442 -19.93 11.23 -8.73
CA LEU A 442 -20.75 11.69 -7.62
C LEU A 442 -21.01 13.18 -7.81
N SER A 443 -22.25 13.63 -7.62
CA SER A 443 -22.55 15.07 -7.64
C SER A 443 -21.85 15.80 -6.49
N LYS A 444 -21.77 17.13 -6.61
CA LYS A 444 -21.29 18.00 -5.54
C LYS A 444 -22.16 17.82 -4.28
N ASP A 445 -23.48 17.78 -4.43
CA ASP A 445 -24.43 17.69 -3.32
C ASP A 445 -24.40 16.32 -2.62
N GLN A 446 -24.25 15.23 -3.38
CA GLN A 446 -24.02 13.90 -2.80
C GLN A 446 -22.72 13.87 -2.00
N SER A 447 -21.65 14.48 -2.52
CA SER A 447 -20.34 14.56 -1.85
C SER A 447 -20.42 15.35 -0.54
N ILE A 448 -21.12 16.50 -0.55
CA ILE A 448 -21.36 17.31 0.66
C ILE A 448 -22.17 16.52 1.68
N SER A 449 -23.26 15.90 1.23
CA SER A 449 -24.14 15.13 2.12
C SER A 449 -23.39 13.97 2.79
N LEU A 450 -22.57 13.22 2.04
CA LEU A 450 -21.75 12.15 2.57
C LEU A 450 -20.73 12.67 3.60
N PHE A 451 -20.04 13.78 3.30
CA PHE A 451 -19.09 14.40 4.21
C PHE A 451 -19.74 14.87 5.51
N LEU A 452 -20.88 15.57 5.42
CA LEU A 452 -21.61 16.04 6.60
C LEU A 452 -22.09 14.87 7.45
N ASN A 453 -22.70 13.85 6.84
CA ASN A 453 -23.14 12.65 7.56
C ASN A 453 -21.98 11.94 8.28
N ALA A 454 -20.84 11.78 7.60
CA ALA A 454 -19.66 11.16 8.19
C ALA A 454 -19.10 11.99 9.36
N THR A 455 -18.99 13.32 9.20
CA THR A 455 -18.48 14.19 10.28
C THR A 455 -19.45 14.28 11.45
N ASP A 456 -20.75 14.43 11.21
CA ASP A 456 -21.77 14.46 12.26
C ASP A 456 -21.78 13.16 13.07
N PHE A 457 -21.70 12.01 12.40
CA PHE A 457 -21.59 10.71 13.05
C PHE A 457 -20.33 10.60 13.93
N LEU A 458 -19.18 11.01 13.41
CA LEU A 458 -17.91 11.00 14.15
C LEU A 458 -17.89 11.99 15.31
N MET A 459 -18.58 13.12 15.21
CA MET A 459 -18.76 14.08 16.30
C MET A 459 -19.71 13.54 17.37
N GLU A 460 -20.78 12.85 16.97
CA GLU A 460 -21.74 12.24 17.87
C GLU A 460 -21.11 11.20 18.81
N ILE A 461 -20.24 10.34 18.27
CA ILE A 461 -19.50 9.33 19.04
C ILE A 461 -18.62 9.96 20.15
N ARG A 462 -18.33 11.25 20.02
CA ARG A 462 -17.46 12.04 20.91
C ARG A 462 -18.21 13.08 21.76
N LYS A 463 -19.56 13.15 21.66
CA LYS A 463 -20.38 14.07 22.47
C LYS A 463 -20.07 13.88 23.97
N GLY A 464 -19.80 14.98 24.66
CA GLY A 464 -19.48 15.01 26.11
C GLY A 464 -18.04 15.40 26.46
N LYS A 465 -17.17 15.67 25.48
CA LYS A 465 -15.82 16.19 25.70
C LYS A 465 -15.67 17.62 25.15
N THR A 466 -14.96 18.47 25.88
CA THR A 466 -14.61 19.81 25.41
C THR A 466 -13.61 19.67 24.27
N LEU A 467 -14.00 20.04 23.05
CA LEU A 467 -13.06 20.25 21.95
C LEU A 467 -12.16 21.40 22.38
N ALA A 468 -10.95 21.09 22.86
CA ALA A 468 -9.99 22.14 23.17
C ALA A 468 -9.62 22.86 21.86
N ASP A 469 -9.45 24.19 21.91
CA ASP A 469 -8.80 24.96 20.85
C ASP A 469 -7.31 24.58 20.82
N GLN A 470 -7.00 23.35 20.41
CA GLN A 470 -5.64 22.85 20.27
C GLN A 470 -5.20 22.94 18.82
N GLU A 471 -3.91 23.26 18.66
CA GLU A 471 -3.21 23.28 17.38
C GLU A 471 -3.44 21.95 16.64
N LEU A 472 -3.97 22.05 15.43
CA LEU A 472 -4.20 20.92 14.54
C LEU A 472 -2.90 20.14 14.39
N TRP A 473 -2.84 18.91 14.90
CA TRP A 473 -1.76 18.00 14.56
C TRP A 473 -1.79 17.77 13.06
N ARG A 474 -0.72 18.16 12.38
CA ARG A 474 -0.53 17.89 10.95
C ARG A 474 0.51 16.80 10.79
N PRO A 475 0.30 15.85 9.93
CA PRO A 475 1.27 14.79 9.77
C PRO A 475 2.46 15.22 8.93
N GLY A 476 3.62 14.61 9.18
CA GLY A 476 4.84 14.84 8.41
C GLY A 476 6.06 14.20 9.03
N SER A 477 6.64 13.18 8.41
CA SER A 477 8.01 12.78 8.74
C SER A 477 8.99 13.77 8.10
N SER A 478 10.07 14.08 8.82
CA SER A 478 11.21 14.80 8.27
C SER A 478 12.22 13.78 7.73
N GLU A 479 12.82 14.08 6.58
CA GLU A 479 13.97 13.31 6.10
C GLU A 479 15.24 13.90 6.73
N ALA A 480 16.14 13.03 7.16
CA ALA A 480 17.45 13.44 7.65
C ALA A 480 18.29 14.03 6.52
N ARG A 481 18.92 15.17 6.77
CA ARG A 481 19.86 15.81 5.85
C ARG A 481 21.27 15.33 6.14
N LEU A 482 21.87 14.72 5.13
CA LEU A 482 23.26 14.33 5.14
C LEU A 482 24.17 15.56 5.06
N THR A 483 25.33 15.49 5.71
CA THR A 483 26.36 16.52 5.62
C THR A 483 27.03 16.48 4.24
N PRO A 484 27.01 17.57 3.46
CA PRO A 484 27.75 17.62 2.20
C PRO A 484 29.27 17.47 2.43
N GLY A 485 29.93 16.71 1.58
CA GLY A 485 31.36 16.41 1.64
C GLY A 485 31.72 15.17 2.48
N GLU A 486 30.74 14.53 3.13
CA GLU A 486 30.90 13.29 3.89
C GLU A 486 30.25 12.12 3.14
N ASP A 487 30.98 11.02 3.03
CA ASP A 487 30.46 9.75 2.52
C ASP A 487 30.15 8.85 3.72
N LEU A 488 28.93 8.32 3.77
CA LEU A 488 28.51 7.35 4.77
C LEU A 488 28.44 5.95 4.16
N GLU A 489 29.05 4.98 4.81
CA GLU A 489 29.01 3.59 4.39
C GLU A 489 28.29 2.73 5.45
N LEU A 490 27.29 1.99 4.99
CA LEU A 490 26.52 1.04 5.79
C LEU A 490 26.95 -0.36 5.37
N HIS A 491 27.42 -1.19 6.29
CA HIS A 491 27.95 -2.52 5.97
C HIS A 491 27.27 -3.60 6.82
N PHE A 492 26.52 -4.49 6.17
CA PHE A 492 25.73 -5.52 6.84
C PHE A 492 25.85 -6.88 6.16
N ALA A 493 25.91 -7.96 6.92
CA ALA A 493 25.77 -9.30 6.35
C ALA A 493 24.31 -9.54 5.94
N SER A 494 24.10 -10.29 4.85
CA SER A 494 22.78 -10.84 4.56
C SER A 494 22.43 -11.88 5.61
N GLU A 495 21.22 -11.78 6.18
CA GLU A 495 20.70 -12.82 7.08
C GLU A 495 19.97 -13.93 6.31
N ASN A 496 19.78 -13.76 5.00
CA ASN A 496 19.24 -14.82 4.15
C ASN A 496 20.37 -15.83 3.86
N PRO A 497 20.26 -17.08 4.33
CA PRO A 497 21.31 -18.10 4.17
C PRO A 497 21.47 -18.56 2.71
N GLU A 498 20.44 -18.41 1.88
CA GLU A 498 20.46 -18.77 0.46
C GLU A 498 20.91 -17.60 -0.43
N GLU A 499 21.09 -16.40 0.12
CA GLU A 499 21.52 -15.25 -0.66
C GLU A 499 23.03 -15.31 -0.90
N GLU A 500 23.38 -15.69 -2.12
CA GLU A 500 24.77 -15.74 -2.56
C GLU A 500 25.30 -14.37 -3.00
N ASN A 501 24.44 -13.45 -3.41
CA ASN A 501 24.86 -12.18 -4.01
C ASN A 501 25.18 -11.12 -2.95
N GLY A 502 26.20 -10.29 -3.22
CA GLY A 502 26.38 -9.01 -2.57
C GLY A 502 25.54 -7.92 -3.23
N ALA A 503 24.98 -7.00 -2.45
CA ALA A 503 24.27 -5.82 -2.92
C ALA A 503 25.01 -4.53 -2.58
N VAL A 504 24.96 -3.58 -3.50
CA VAL A 504 25.37 -2.19 -3.26
C VAL A 504 24.24 -1.28 -3.71
N LEU A 505 23.80 -0.41 -2.80
CA LEU A 505 22.94 0.72 -3.09
C LEU A 505 23.72 2.00 -2.80
N VAL A 506 24.01 2.77 -3.84
CA VAL A 506 24.62 4.10 -3.72
C VAL A 506 23.53 5.14 -3.92
N THR A 507 23.29 5.98 -2.91
CA THR A 507 22.30 7.06 -2.95
C THR A 507 23.01 8.41 -2.79
N PHE A 508 22.82 9.31 -3.75
CA PHE A 508 23.29 10.69 -3.73
C PHE A 508 22.12 11.61 -3.38
N GLN A 509 22.09 12.16 -2.16
CA GLN A 509 21.05 13.08 -1.72
C GLN A 509 21.32 14.48 -2.28
N SER A 510 20.31 15.11 -2.88
CA SER A 510 20.42 16.48 -3.37
C SER A 510 20.63 17.47 -2.22
N PRO A 511 21.54 18.45 -2.35
CA PRO A 511 21.68 19.54 -1.38
C PRO A 511 20.59 20.63 -1.55
N VAL A 512 19.86 20.62 -2.66
CA VAL A 512 18.76 21.53 -2.98
C VAL A 512 17.43 20.80 -2.78
N PRO A 513 16.44 21.38 -2.07
CA PRO A 513 15.11 20.80 -1.95
C PRO A 513 14.48 20.52 -3.32
N GLY A 514 13.79 19.39 -3.44
CA GLY A 514 13.11 19.01 -4.67
C GLY A 514 11.97 19.95 -5.02
N TYR A 515 11.73 20.10 -6.32
CA TYR A 515 10.64 20.91 -6.85
C TYR A 515 9.29 20.26 -6.56
N ILE A 516 8.51 20.95 -5.74
CA ILE A 516 7.16 20.58 -5.35
C ILE A 516 6.10 21.47 -5.98
N GLY A 517 6.45 22.47 -6.79
CA GLY A 517 5.51 23.32 -7.53
C GLY A 517 5.94 24.78 -7.60
N PRO A 518 5.28 25.61 -8.43
CA PRO A 518 5.71 27.00 -8.65
C PRO A 518 5.64 27.89 -7.41
N THR A 519 4.64 27.66 -6.57
CA THR A 519 4.30 28.49 -5.39
C THR A 519 5.13 28.08 -4.17
N LEU A 520 5.45 26.79 -4.07
CA LEU A 520 6.14 26.19 -2.93
C LEU A 520 7.64 25.96 -3.16
N SER A 521 8.16 26.19 -4.36
CA SER A 521 9.56 25.93 -4.70
C SER A 521 10.21 27.15 -5.33
N THR A 522 11.51 27.27 -5.11
CA THR A 522 12.31 28.30 -5.76
C THR A 522 12.57 27.92 -7.24
N PRO A 523 12.91 28.89 -8.10
CA PRO A 523 13.38 28.60 -9.45
C PRO A 523 14.64 27.69 -9.48
N ASP A 524 15.49 27.77 -8.45
CA ASP A 524 16.67 26.90 -8.31
C ASP A 524 16.25 25.44 -8.05
N SER A 525 15.23 25.19 -7.22
CA SER A 525 14.65 23.85 -7.05
C SER A 525 14.10 23.29 -8.36
N LEU A 526 13.35 24.09 -9.14
CA LEU A 526 12.84 23.67 -10.46
C LEU A 526 13.97 23.27 -11.40
N GLN A 527 15.02 24.10 -11.48
CA GLN A 527 16.20 23.81 -12.29
C GLN A 527 16.92 22.55 -11.84
N ASN A 528 17.18 22.42 -10.54
CA ASN A 528 17.89 21.28 -9.98
C ASN A 528 17.13 19.96 -10.20
N THR A 529 15.82 19.92 -9.92
CA THR A 529 14.99 18.74 -10.16
C THR A 529 14.94 18.38 -11.65
N ALA A 530 14.79 19.37 -12.54
CA ALA A 530 14.81 19.13 -13.98
C ALA A 530 16.15 18.55 -14.43
N SER A 531 17.26 19.17 -14.05
CA SER A 531 18.61 18.73 -14.39
C SER A 531 18.91 17.34 -13.85
N LEU A 532 18.56 17.05 -12.59
CA LEU A 532 18.80 15.75 -11.97
C LEU A 532 17.98 14.63 -12.62
N ARG A 533 16.71 14.89 -12.97
CA ARG A 533 15.88 13.95 -13.72
C ARG A 533 16.44 13.68 -15.12
N LEU A 534 16.93 14.73 -15.80
CA LEU A 534 17.55 14.58 -17.12
C LEU A 534 18.87 13.79 -17.04
N LEU A 535 19.74 14.12 -16.09
CA LEU A 535 20.96 13.35 -15.80
C LEU A 535 20.64 11.88 -15.53
N SER A 536 19.63 11.61 -14.70
CA SER A 536 19.20 10.25 -14.38
C SER A 536 18.69 9.50 -15.62
N HIS A 537 17.99 10.20 -16.53
CA HIS A 537 17.50 9.62 -17.78
C HIS A 537 18.66 9.29 -18.74
N ILE A 538 19.65 10.19 -18.85
CA ILE A 538 20.86 10.02 -19.67
C ILE A 538 21.72 8.86 -19.12
N LEU A 539 21.95 8.82 -17.81
CA LEU A 539 22.82 7.84 -17.14
C LEU A 539 22.27 6.41 -17.16
N ARG A 540 20.95 6.24 -17.31
CA ARG A 540 20.28 4.94 -17.15
C ARG A 540 20.80 3.87 -18.11
N GLU A 541 20.96 4.19 -19.39
CA GLU A 541 21.45 3.22 -20.37
C GLU A 541 22.96 2.97 -20.23
N PRO A 542 23.83 4.01 -20.11
CA PRO A 542 25.26 3.82 -19.93
C PRO A 542 25.63 3.02 -18.68
N ILE A 543 24.97 3.27 -17.54
CA ILE A 543 25.18 2.49 -16.30
C ILE A 543 24.83 1.02 -16.52
N PHE A 544 23.68 0.76 -17.16
CA PHE A 544 23.24 -0.61 -17.45
C PHE A 544 24.20 -1.31 -18.43
N ASN A 545 24.62 -0.62 -19.49
CA ASN A 545 25.54 -1.17 -20.47
C ASN A 545 26.91 -1.47 -19.84
N GLU A 546 27.48 -0.53 -19.08
CA GLU A 546 28.81 -0.69 -18.50
C GLU A 546 28.83 -1.76 -17.39
N LEU A 547 27.98 -1.62 -16.37
CA LEU A 547 28.03 -2.49 -15.19
C LEU A 547 27.40 -3.87 -15.44
N ARG A 548 26.32 -3.94 -16.23
CA ARG A 548 25.64 -5.23 -16.53
C ARG A 548 26.09 -5.88 -17.82
N THR A 549 26.23 -5.14 -18.92
CA THR A 549 26.49 -5.76 -20.24
C THR A 549 27.97 -6.04 -20.46
N LYS A 550 28.86 -5.08 -20.18
CA LYS A 550 30.31 -5.23 -20.40
C LYS A 550 31.01 -5.91 -19.24
N GLN A 551 30.83 -5.39 -18.02
CA GLN A 551 31.52 -5.92 -16.83
C GLN A 551 30.85 -7.17 -16.24
N THR A 552 29.60 -7.41 -16.63
CA THR A 552 28.77 -8.55 -16.21
C THR A 552 28.72 -8.72 -14.69
N LEU A 553 28.56 -7.62 -13.96
CA LEU A 553 28.57 -7.64 -12.49
C LEU A 553 27.39 -8.43 -11.92
N GLY A 554 26.23 -8.33 -12.56
CA GLY A 554 25.08 -9.17 -12.25
C GLY A 554 23.85 -8.82 -13.05
N TYR A 555 22.78 -9.59 -12.86
CA TYR A 555 21.51 -9.39 -13.54
C TYR A 555 20.81 -8.11 -13.04
N ILE A 556 20.91 -7.76 -11.76
CA ILE A 556 20.24 -6.56 -11.26
C ILE A 556 21.23 -5.41 -11.23
N VAL A 557 21.09 -4.52 -12.22
CA VAL A 557 21.75 -3.22 -12.28
C VAL A 557 20.68 -2.22 -12.68
N SER A 558 20.42 -1.23 -11.84
CA SER A 558 19.53 -0.14 -12.19
C SER A 558 19.99 1.17 -11.56
N SER A 559 19.65 2.26 -12.25
CA SER A 559 19.81 3.61 -11.73
C SER A 559 18.53 4.39 -11.95
N TYR A 560 18.18 5.25 -11.01
CA TYR A 560 16.93 5.97 -11.06
C TYR A 560 16.98 7.26 -10.25
N PHE A 561 16.18 8.22 -10.72
CA PHE A 561 15.84 9.42 -9.96
C PHE A 561 14.88 9.02 -8.84
N GLU A 562 15.22 9.41 -7.62
CA GLU A 562 14.38 9.31 -6.44
C GLU A 562 13.90 10.73 -6.10
N SER A 563 12.62 10.87 -5.80
CA SER A 563 12.10 12.08 -5.14
C SER A 563 11.70 11.63 -3.75
N GLY A 564 12.33 12.24 -2.74
CA GLY A 564 12.26 11.96 -1.30
C GLY A 564 10.87 11.50 -0.90
N ASN A 565 10.78 10.18 -0.96
CA ASN A 565 9.71 9.24 -0.66
C ASN A 565 10.43 7.88 -0.65
N SER A 566 11.53 7.76 0.11
CA SER A 566 12.46 6.61 0.16
C SER A 566 11.73 5.30 -0.10
N MET A 567 12.20 4.52 -1.08
CA MET A 567 11.54 3.37 -1.70
C MET A 567 10.49 2.68 -0.80
N ARG A 568 9.25 3.14 -0.89
CA ARG A 568 8.10 2.33 -0.51
C ARG A 568 7.62 1.63 -1.77
N PRO A 569 7.52 0.29 -1.80
CA PRO A 569 6.81 -0.42 -2.86
C PRO A 569 5.47 0.28 -3.17
N ALA A 570 4.93 0.17 -4.37
CA ALA A 570 3.62 0.76 -4.67
C ALA A 570 2.51 0.33 -3.67
N SER A 571 2.68 -0.83 -3.03
CA SER A 571 1.84 -1.33 -1.93
C SER A 571 2.07 -0.68 -0.56
N GLN A 572 3.13 0.14 -0.39
CA GLN A 572 3.53 0.83 0.84
C GLN A 572 3.70 2.34 0.65
N ALA A 573 3.65 2.87 -0.60
CA ALA A 573 3.62 4.31 -0.93
C ALA A 573 2.46 5.08 -0.27
N GLU A 574 1.55 4.32 0.33
CA GLU A 574 0.45 4.73 1.16
C GLU A 574 0.87 5.25 2.55
N LEU A 575 2.05 4.94 3.06
CA LEU A 575 2.46 5.40 4.38
C LEU A 575 2.92 6.87 4.30
N GLY A 576 2.16 7.76 4.92
CA GLY A 576 2.61 9.06 5.42
C GLY A 576 2.87 10.22 4.44
N PRO A 577 2.51 11.46 4.81
CA PRO A 577 2.94 12.66 4.12
C PRO A 577 4.38 13.00 4.56
N MET A 578 5.22 13.38 3.60
CA MET A 578 6.53 14.00 3.85
C MET A 578 6.43 15.49 3.51
N ASN A 579 6.81 16.33 4.47
CA ASN A 579 6.63 17.78 4.34
C ASN A 579 7.60 18.45 3.36
N VAL A 580 8.73 17.80 3.07
CA VAL A 580 9.73 18.25 2.09
C VAL A 580 10.04 17.11 1.12
N SER A 581 10.14 17.43 -0.17
CA SER A 581 10.68 16.52 -1.18
C SER A 581 12.19 16.69 -1.22
N VAL A 582 12.94 15.61 -1.02
CA VAL A 582 14.39 15.61 -1.15
C VAL A 582 14.76 14.77 -2.36
N ASP A 583 15.19 15.40 -3.45
CA ASP A 583 15.58 14.63 -4.63
C ASP A 583 16.87 13.85 -4.37
N ALA A 584 16.98 12.65 -4.94
CA ALA A 584 18.16 11.83 -4.88
C ALA A 584 18.39 11.08 -6.19
N PHE A 585 19.62 10.62 -6.40
CA PHE A 585 19.94 9.70 -7.48
C PHE A 585 20.51 8.42 -6.88
N SER A 586 19.91 7.29 -7.22
CA SER A 586 20.31 6.00 -6.66
C SER A 586 20.74 5.02 -7.75
N ILE A 587 21.76 4.24 -7.43
CA ILE A 587 22.29 3.14 -8.25
C ILE A 587 22.25 1.89 -7.37
N VAL A 588 21.62 0.83 -7.86
CA VAL A 588 21.60 -0.49 -7.21
C VAL A 588 22.24 -1.53 -8.10
N VAL A 589 23.15 -2.32 -7.51
CA VAL A 589 23.85 -3.41 -8.17
C VAL A 589 23.81 -4.63 -7.26
N LEU A 590 23.34 -5.75 -7.80
CA LEU A 590 23.42 -7.06 -7.17
C LEU A 590 24.45 -7.90 -7.93
N SER A 591 25.47 -8.40 -7.23
CA SER A 591 26.62 -9.07 -7.83
C SER A 591 27.02 -10.30 -7.04
N ARG A 592 27.21 -11.42 -7.75
CA ARG A 592 27.88 -12.63 -7.22
C ARG A 592 29.37 -12.68 -7.58
N LYS A 593 29.80 -11.85 -8.54
CA LYS A 593 31.14 -11.93 -9.14
C LYS A 593 32.18 -11.12 -8.38
N VAL A 594 31.73 -9.98 -7.83
CA VAL A 594 32.57 -8.94 -7.24
C VAL A 594 31.98 -8.52 -5.89
N SER A 595 32.86 -8.26 -4.91
CA SER A 595 32.49 -7.86 -3.55
C SER A 595 31.80 -6.48 -3.52
N PRO A 596 30.92 -6.20 -2.54
CA PRO A 596 30.24 -4.91 -2.45
C PRO A 596 31.16 -3.67 -2.48
N PRO A 597 32.29 -3.62 -1.75
CA PRO A 597 33.20 -2.46 -1.83
C PRO A 597 33.79 -2.24 -3.23
N GLU A 598 34.15 -3.32 -3.93
CA GLU A 598 34.69 -3.21 -5.29
C GLU A 598 33.62 -2.80 -6.30
N VAL A 599 32.36 -3.21 -6.11
CA VAL A 599 31.23 -2.70 -6.91
C VAL A 599 31.07 -1.19 -6.70
N ALA A 600 31.17 -0.69 -5.47
CA ALA A 600 31.12 0.75 -5.20
C ALA A 600 32.28 1.51 -5.88
N GLU A 601 33.49 0.94 -5.92
CA GLU A 601 34.64 1.53 -6.63
C GLU A 601 34.44 1.55 -8.14
N ARG A 602 33.81 0.53 -8.72
CA ARG A 602 33.45 0.51 -10.15
C ARG A 602 32.39 1.55 -10.50
N ILE A 603 31.44 1.78 -9.60
CA ILE A 603 30.46 2.87 -9.74
C ILE A 603 31.18 4.23 -9.73
N ASP A 604 32.10 4.44 -8.78
CA ASP A 604 32.91 5.67 -8.70
C ASP A 604 33.74 5.88 -9.99
N THR A 605 34.42 4.84 -10.46
CA THR A 605 35.21 4.87 -11.71
C THR A 605 34.33 5.24 -12.90
N PHE A 606 33.16 4.60 -13.03
CA PHE A 606 32.22 4.92 -14.10
C PHE A 606 31.76 6.37 -14.06
N LEU A 607 31.42 6.91 -12.88
CA LEU A 607 30.97 8.29 -12.74
C LEU A 607 32.09 9.28 -13.13
N ASP A 608 33.32 9.03 -12.68
CA ASP A 608 34.48 9.88 -13.01
C ASP A 608 34.76 9.92 -14.52
N GLU A 609 34.70 8.76 -15.20
CA GLU A 609 34.84 8.69 -16.65
C GLU A 609 33.66 9.33 -17.39
N PHE A 610 32.43 9.10 -16.91
CA PHE A 610 31.22 9.61 -17.54
C PHE A 610 31.15 11.14 -17.46
N ARG A 611 31.76 11.78 -16.45
CA ARG A 611 31.83 13.24 -16.37
C ARG A 611 32.51 13.86 -17.59
N THR A 612 33.55 13.22 -18.12
CA THR A 612 34.21 13.66 -19.36
C THR A 612 33.30 13.44 -20.57
N THR A 613 32.61 12.31 -20.62
CA THR A 613 31.62 12.00 -21.66
C THR A 613 30.49 13.03 -21.69
N LEU A 614 29.93 13.39 -20.53
CA LEU A 614 28.90 14.43 -20.40
C LEU A 614 29.38 15.79 -20.90
N SER A 615 30.65 16.12 -20.69
CA SER A 615 31.26 17.38 -21.13
C SER A 615 31.39 17.46 -22.66
N ASN A 616 31.49 16.31 -23.32
CA ASN A 616 31.60 16.18 -24.77
C ASN A 616 30.27 15.80 -25.46
N LEU A 617 29.22 15.54 -24.67
CA LEU A 617 27.92 15.08 -25.18
C LEU A 617 27.28 16.16 -26.08
N PRO A 618 26.91 15.85 -27.34
CA PRO A 618 26.32 16.84 -28.24
C PRO A 618 25.02 17.46 -27.70
N GLU A 619 24.84 18.76 -27.91
CA GLU A 619 23.62 19.47 -27.46
C GLU A 619 22.33 18.88 -28.05
N SER A 620 22.41 18.35 -29.28
CA SER A 620 21.29 17.68 -29.95
C SER A 620 20.84 16.41 -29.24
N GLU A 621 21.78 15.67 -28.65
CA GLU A 621 21.49 14.44 -27.92
C GLU A 621 20.86 14.76 -26.55
N ILE A 622 21.38 15.78 -25.85
CA ILE A 622 20.77 16.31 -24.62
C ILE A 622 19.32 16.73 -24.89
N LYS A 623 19.07 17.46 -25.98
CA LYS A 623 17.71 17.86 -26.37
C LYS A 623 16.80 16.67 -26.70
N SER A 624 17.33 15.64 -27.36
CA SER A 624 16.58 14.40 -27.64
C SER A 624 16.16 13.70 -26.34
N HIS A 625 17.08 13.57 -25.37
CA HIS A 625 16.77 13.04 -24.04
C HIS A 625 15.75 13.89 -23.28
N ALA A 626 15.91 15.21 -23.34
CA ALA A 626 14.95 16.14 -22.73
C ALA A 626 13.56 15.98 -23.36
N GLN A 627 13.46 15.86 -24.69
CA GLN A 627 12.21 15.64 -25.41
C GLN A 627 11.54 14.33 -25.01
N SER A 628 12.29 13.22 -25.00
CA SER A 628 11.79 11.92 -24.55
C SER A 628 11.23 11.97 -23.12
N LEU A 629 11.97 12.60 -22.20
CA LEU A 629 11.55 12.74 -20.80
C LEU A 629 10.34 13.69 -20.66
N SER A 630 10.32 14.81 -21.37
CA SER A 630 9.18 15.74 -21.40
C SER A 630 7.91 15.05 -21.91
N THR A 631 7.99 14.28 -23.01
CA THR A 631 6.85 13.50 -23.52
C THR A 631 6.36 12.49 -22.49
N LYS A 632 7.27 11.84 -21.76
CA LYS A 632 6.90 10.90 -20.69
C LYS A 632 6.20 11.61 -19.52
N LEU A 633 6.68 12.79 -19.11
CA LEU A 633 6.09 13.59 -18.02
C LEU A 633 4.72 14.17 -18.36
N LEU A 634 4.52 14.55 -19.62
CA LEU A 634 3.28 15.14 -20.14
C LEU A 634 2.24 14.07 -20.55
N LYS A 635 2.58 12.78 -20.47
CA LYS A 635 1.65 11.72 -20.82
C LYS A 635 0.40 11.81 -19.92
N PRO A 636 -0.81 11.90 -20.51
CA PRO A 636 -2.02 12.03 -19.72
C PRO A 636 -2.24 10.78 -18.85
N ILE A 637 -2.79 11.00 -17.66
CA ILE A 637 -3.22 9.91 -16.79
C ILE A 637 -4.39 9.20 -17.47
N GLN A 638 -4.26 7.88 -17.64
CA GLN A 638 -5.19 7.04 -18.43
C GLN A 638 -6.25 6.33 -17.57
N LYS A 639 -6.13 6.36 -16.24
CA LYS A 639 -7.03 5.67 -15.31
C LYS A 639 -7.52 6.62 -14.22
N LEU A 640 -8.84 6.58 -13.98
CA LEU A 640 -9.51 7.30 -12.90
C LEU A 640 -8.87 6.99 -11.53
N SER A 641 -8.52 5.73 -11.26
CA SER A 641 -7.85 5.32 -10.02
C SER A 641 -6.53 6.03 -9.81
N THR A 642 -5.68 6.09 -10.85
CA THR A 642 -4.38 6.74 -10.79
C THR A 642 -4.54 8.24 -10.56
N GLU A 643 -5.53 8.88 -11.19
CA GLU A 643 -5.86 10.28 -10.92
C GLU A 643 -6.30 10.47 -9.46
N ALA A 644 -7.28 9.71 -8.98
CA ALA A 644 -7.78 9.80 -7.61
C ALA A 644 -6.66 9.64 -6.57
N THR A 645 -5.84 8.59 -6.68
CA THR A 645 -4.72 8.36 -5.77
C THR A 645 -3.71 9.50 -5.83
N THR A 646 -3.34 9.96 -7.04
CA THR A 646 -2.33 11.02 -7.16
C THR A 646 -2.82 12.34 -6.60
N GLN A 647 -4.06 12.74 -6.88
CA GLN A 647 -4.64 13.96 -6.34
C GLN A 647 -4.82 13.89 -4.83
N CYS A 648 -5.27 12.74 -4.29
CA CYS A 648 -5.39 12.54 -2.86
C CYS A 648 -4.03 12.65 -2.15
N SER A 649 -2.98 12.01 -2.67
CA SER A 649 -1.63 12.09 -2.10
C SER A 649 -1.13 13.54 -2.05
N LYS A 650 -1.44 14.36 -3.07
CA LYS A 650 -1.09 15.78 -3.08
C LYS A 650 -1.85 16.59 -2.04
N ILE A 651 -3.16 16.37 -1.92
CA ILE A 651 -3.98 17.04 -0.89
C ILE A 651 -3.42 16.72 0.49
N LEU A 652 -3.25 15.44 0.82
CA LEU A 652 -2.77 15.02 2.14
C LEU A 652 -1.36 15.54 2.45
N ARG A 653 -0.51 15.69 1.43
CA ARG A 653 0.86 16.16 1.59
C ARG A 653 0.98 17.68 1.70
N TYR A 654 0.29 18.42 0.84
CA TYR A 654 0.53 19.86 0.66
C TYR A 654 -0.58 20.75 1.23
N ALA A 655 -1.84 20.27 1.22
CA ALA A 655 -2.97 21.09 1.67
C ALA A 655 -2.88 21.52 3.15
N PRO A 656 -2.38 20.71 4.10
CA PRO A 656 -2.14 21.20 5.45
C PRO A 656 -1.30 22.49 5.43
N GLN A 657 -0.13 22.47 4.79
CA GLN A 657 0.79 23.61 4.79
C GLN A 657 0.27 24.84 4.03
N ILE A 658 -0.32 24.63 2.85
CA ILE A 658 -0.71 25.72 1.94
C ILE A 658 -1.95 26.46 2.44
N LEU A 659 -2.98 25.73 2.88
CA LEU A 659 -4.29 26.34 3.12
C LEU A 659 -4.35 27.19 4.39
N ASP A 660 -3.37 27.07 5.30
CA ASP A 660 -3.26 27.99 6.43
C ASP A 660 -2.92 29.42 6.01
N ASP A 661 -2.23 29.58 4.87
CA ASP A 661 -1.92 30.87 4.26
C ASP A 661 -3.05 31.37 3.30
N LYS A 662 -4.22 30.71 3.33
CA LYS A 662 -5.53 31.12 2.77
C LYS A 662 -5.76 31.04 1.26
N SER A 663 -5.00 30.25 0.49
CA SER A 663 -5.29 30.08 -0.94
C SER A 663 -5.21 28.62 -1.41
N SER A 664 -6.31 28.10 -1.96
CA SER A 664 -6.40 26.73 -2.50
C SER A 664 -5.86 26.61 -3.94
N GLU A 665 -5.68 27.74 -4.62
CA GLU A 665 -5.08 27.83 -5.96
C GLU A 665 -3.59 27.47 -5.97
N GLU A 666 -2.96 27.38 -4.80
CA GLU A 666 -1.53 27.13 -4.64
C GLU A 666 -1.13 25.65 -4.56
N ILE A 667 -2.08 24.70 -4.53
CA ILE A 667 -1.73 23.27 -4.55
C ILE A 667 -1.05 22.93 -5.88
N PRO A 668 0.11 22.25 -5.85
CA PRO A 668 0.89 21.97 -7.06
C PRO A 668 0.28 20.80 -7.86
N TRP A 669 -0.83 21.06 -8.52
CA TRP A 669 -1.53 20.07 -9.34
C TRP A 669 -0.65 19.56 -10.48
N ASN A 670 -0.87 18.29 -10.88
CA ASN A 670 -0.02 17.60 -11.85
C ASN A 670 0.19 18.35 -13.19
N PRO A 671 -0.84 18.87 -13.88
CA PRO A 671 -0.62 19.47 -15.19
C PRO A 671 0.34 20.65 -15.10
N VAL A 672 0.15 21.56 -14.14
CA VAL A 672 0.99 22.76 -14.00
C VAL A 672 2.44 22.40 -13.61
N ALA A 673 2.62 21.58 -12.58
CA ALA A 673 3.96 21.20 -12.14
C ALA A 673 4.72 20.37 -13.20
N ALA A 674 4.02 19.45 -13.90
CA ALA A 674 4.61 18.66 -14.97
C ALA A 674 4.91 19.51 -16.21
N GLN A 675 4.04 20.46 -16.59
CA GLN A 675 4.26 21.40 -17.68
C GLN A 675 5.47 22.29 -17.42
N GLN A 676 5.61 22.87 -16.22
CA GLN A 676 6.77 23.70 -15.89
C GLN A 676 8.06 22.88 -15.88
N LEU A 677 8.03 21.67 -15.34
CA LEU A 677 9.18 20.77 -15.36
C LEU A 677 9.53 20.37 -16.80
N ALA A 678 8.55 20.01 -17.62
CA ALA A 678 8.73 19.65 -19.02
C ALA A 678 9.28 20.83 -19.84
N ALA A 679 8.79 22.05 -19.60
CA ALA A 679 9.30 23.27 -20.23
C ALA A 679 10.73 23.57 -19.78
N LYS A 680 11.02 23.44 -18.47
CA LYS A 680 12.38 23.64 -17.96
C LYS A 680 13.34 22.63 -18.57
N LEU A 681 12.96 21.34 -18.65
CA LEU A 681 13.77 20.30 -19.30
C LEU A 681 14.17 20.66 -20.73
N GLN A 682 13.25 21.23 -21.53
CA GLN A 682 13.55 21.66 -22.91
C GLN A 682 14.51 22.85 -22.99
N SER A 683 14.58 23.66 -21.94
CA SER A 683 15.47 24.81 -21.84
C SER A 683 16.85 24.50 -21.26
N LEU A 684 17.07 23.29 -20.76
CA LEU A 684 18.36 22.90 -20.19
C LEU A 684 19.42 22.77 -21.28
N ASP A 685 20.63 23.20 -20.94
CA ASP A 685 21.83 23.02 -21.75
C ASP A 685 22.87 22.18 -20.99
N ARG A 686 23.98 21.87 -21.65
CA ARG A 686 25.09 21.14 -21.03
C ARG A 686 25.62 21.81 -19.76
N SER A 687 25.67 23.14 -19.70
CA SER A 687 26.24 23.86 -18.56
C SER A 687 25.43 23.64 -17.27
N HIS A 688 24.09 23.64 -17.38
CA HIS A 688 23.21 23.33 -16.26
C HIS A 688 23.40 21.90 -15.76
N LEU A 689 23.60 20.93 -16.66
CA LEU A 689 23.85 19.53 -16.30
C LEU A 689 25.20 19.34 -15.61
N LEU A 690 26.24 20.02 -16.09
CA LEU A 690 27.57 20.00 -15.46
C LEU A 690 27.55 20.64 -14.07
N GLU A 691 26.80 21.73 -13.89
CA GLU A 691 26.65 22.36 -12.58
C GLU A 691 25.93 21.43 -11.59
N THR A 692 24.81 20.82 -12.00
CA THR A 692 24.11 19.83 -11.16
C THR A 692 24.99 18.61 -10.90
N TRP A 693 25.74 18.14 -11.88
CA TRP A 693 26.71 17.06 -11.70
C TRP A 693 27.73 17.39 -10.60
N ASP A 694 28.32 18.58 -10.68
CA ASP A 694 29.35 19.01 -9.75
C ASP A 694 28.83 19.21 -8.32
N ARG A 695 27.52 19.52 -8.17
CA ARG A 695 26.86 19.55 -6.86
C ARG A 695 26.56 18.15 -6.32
N MET A 696 26.16 17.22 -7.18
CA MET A 696 25.66 15.89 -6.78
C MET A 696 26.74 14.83 -6.60
N PHE A 697 27.77 14.81 -7.44
CA PHE A 697 28.68 13.66 -7.56
C PHE A 697 30.12 13.94 -7.13
N VAL A 698 30.53 15.21 -7.06
CA VAL A 698 31.91 15.59 -6.69
C VAL A 698 32.15 15.33 -5.19
N PRO A 699 33.21 14.58 -4.81
CA PRO A 699 33.43 14.16 -3.43
C PRO A 699 33.40 15.26 -2.36
N GLN A 700 33.89 16.47 -2.63
CA GLN A 700 33.89 17.55 -1.63
C GLN A 700 32.53 18.25 -1.44
N LYS A 701 31.56 17.99 -2.33
CA LYS A 701 30.25 18.67 -2.37
C LYS A 701 29.07 17.71 -2.20
N ARG A 702 29.25 16.44 -2.57
CA ARG A 702 28.18 15.43 -2.55
C ARG A 702 27.77 15.06 -1.13
N ALA A 703 26.53 14.60 -0.99
CA ALA A 703 26.08 13.90 0.20
C ALA A 703 25.67 12.49 -0.22
N ARG A 704 26.38 11.46 0.26
CA ARG A 704 26.30 10.10 -0.29
C ARG A 704 26.18 9.04 0.80
N ILE A 705 25.27 8.10 0.58
CA ILE A 705 25.16 6.85 1.34
C ILE A 705 25.55 5.69 0.42
N ILE A 706 26.40 4.80 0.91
CA ILE A 706 26.73 3.53 0.28
C ILE A 706 26.26 2.42 1.20
N SER A 707 25.17 1.75 0.83
CA SER A 707 24.64 0.61 1.59
C SER A 707 25.10 -0.70 0.96
N CYS A 708 26.03 -1.37 1.63
CA CYS A 708 26.64 -2.64 1.25
C CYS A 708 26.04 -3.79 2.07
N VAL A 709 25.46 -4.76 1.38
CA VAL A 709 24.98 -6.02 1.98
C VAL A 709 25.74 -7.20 1.40
N TYR A 710 26.24 -8.05 2.27
CA TYR A 710 27.17 -9.12 1.95
C TYR A 710 26.46 -10.48 1.96
N GLY A 711 26.24 -11.07 0.79
CA GLY A 711 25.76 -12.45 0.66
C GLY A 711 26.85 -13.49 0.97
N SER A 712 26.50 -14.76 0.90
CA SER A 712 27.37 -15.89 1.30
C SER A 712 28.65 -16.02 0.46
N THR A 713 28.65 -15.51 -0.78
CA THR A 713 29.87 -15.48 -1.63
C THR A 713 30.95 -14.53 -1.08
N PHE A 714 30.54 -13.49 -0.33
CA PHE A 714 31.43 -12.45 0.18
C PHE A 714 31.23 -12.29 1.69
N PRO A 715 31.77 -13.19 2.54
CA PRO A 715 31.55 -13.12 3.98
C PRO A 715 32.02 -11.76 4.54
N PHE A 716 31.16 -11.11 5.32
CA PHE A 716 31.43 -9.81 5.91
C PHE A 716 32.41 -9.92 7.09
N ASP A 717 33.46 -9.10 7.07
CA ASP A 717 34.36 -8.93 8.21
C ASP A 717 33.81 -7.85 9.16
N LYS A 718 33.48 -8.25 10.39
CA LYS A 718 32.96 -7.35 11.44
C LYS A 718 33.96 -6.27 11.87
N HIS A 719 35.23 -6.43 11.53
CA HIS A 719 36.28 -5.44 11.77
C HIS A 719 36.57 -4.55 10.55
N PHE A 720 35.64 -4.49 9.58
CA PHE A 720 35.79 -3.65 8.40
C PHE A 720 36.14 -2.20 8.78
N GLN A 721 37.30 -1.75 8.32
CA GLN A 721 37.75 -0.36 8.47
C GLN A 721 37.65 0.34 7.12
N ALA A 722 37.21 1.60 7.16
CA ALA A 722 37.15 2.45 5.98
C ALA A 722 38.53 2.52 5.31
N ARG A 723 38.57 2.42 3.97
CA ARG A 723 39.79 2.66 3.19
C ARG A 723 40.24 4.13 3.24
N SER A 724 39.39 5.06 3.72
CA SER A 724 39.67 6.49 3.81
C SER A 724 39.10 7.12 5.09
N PRO A 725 39.82 8.04 5.76
CA PRO A 725 39.34 8.71 6.97
C PRO A 725 38.16 9.67 6.75
N ARG A 726 37.76 9.93 5.49
CA ARG A 726 36.57 10.75 5.14
C ARG A 726 35.27 9.94 5.05
N ARG A 727 35.35 8.62 5.18
CA ARG A 727 34.20 7.72 5.12
C ARG A 727 33.81 7.31 6.53
N LEU A 728 32.61 7.69 6.95
CA LEU A 728 32.04 7.19 8.20
C LEU A 728 31.46 5.81 7.93
N VAL A 729 31.81 4.81 8.73
CA VAL A 729 31.35 3.43 8.56
C VAL A 729 30.44 3.06 9.72
N LEU A 730 29.26 2.53 9.40
CA LEU A 730 28.30 1.98 10.35
C LEU A 730 28.06 0.50 10.01
N THR A 731 28.27 -0.37 10.99
CA THR A 731 28.20 -1.84 10.82
C THR A 731 27.11 -2.50 11.65
N ASP A 732 26.37 -1.73 12.45
CA ASP A 732 25.34 -2.22 13.33
C ASP A 732 24.12 -1.28 13.38
N VAL A 733 22.95 -1.87 13.64
CA VAL A 733 21.66 -1.17 13.63
C VAL A 733 21.60 -0.09 14.73
N SER A 734 22.21 -0.34 15.88
CA SER A 734 22.20 0.64 16.99
C SER A 734 22.99 1.89 16.62
N GLY A 735 24.14 1.70 15.97
CA GLY A 735 24.96 2.78 15.41
C GLY A 735 24.22 3.59 14.36
N VAL A 736 23.44 2.95 13.47
CA VAL A 736 22.58 3.64 12.49
C VAL A 736 21.53 4.51 13.19
N VAL A 737 20.81 3.96 14.16
CA VAL A 737 19.77 4.70 14.90
C VAL A 737 20.36 5.83 15.75
N GLU A 738 21.53 5.65 16.35
CA GLU A 738 22.20 6.70 17.13
C GLU A 738 22.74 7.81 16.21
N PHE A 739 23.34 7.44 15.07
CA PHE A 739 23.85 8.41 14.11
C PHE A 739 22.72 9.22 13.47
N ARG A 740 21.59 8.59 13.15
CA ARG A 740 20.38 9.28 12.68
C ARG A 740 19.97 10.44 13.59
N LYS A 741 20.00 10.24 14.91
CA LYS A 741 19.65 11.29 15.90
C LYS A 741 20.58 12.51 15.86
N LYS A 742 21.77 12.39 15.25
CA LYS A 742 22.74 13.48 15.09
C LYS A 742 22.54 14.24 13.78
N LEU A 743 21.80 13.68 12.82
CA LEU A 743 21.54 14.34 11.54
C LEU A 743 20.46 15.43 11.71
N PRO A 744 20.65 16.62 11.12
CA PRO A 744 19.61 17.62 11.11
C PRO A 744 18.46 17.19 10.20
N ALA A 745 17.24 17.61 10.52
CA ALA A 745 16.13 17.51 9.57
C ALA A 745 16.42 18.39 8.33
N TYR A 746 16.01 17.93 7.15
CA TYR A 746 16.26 18.63 5.90
C TYR A 746 15.52 19.97 5.80
N ASP A 747 14.36 20.09 6.44
CA ASP A 747 13.69 21.38 6.67
C ASP A 747 14.05 21.91 8.06
N ASN A 748 14.68 23.07 8.11
CA ASN A 748 15.02 23.76 9.36
C ASN A 748 14.32 25.13 9.43
N ASN A 749 13.14 25.30 8.80
CA ASN A 749 12.41 26.56 8.87
C ASN A 749 11.72 26.72 10.24
N PRO A 750 12.23 27.60 11.13
CA PRO A 750 11.83 27.63 12.54
C PRO A 750 10.44 28.22 12.76
N THR A 751 9.84 28.91 11.78
CA THR A 751 8.42 29.33 11.86
C THR A 751 7.45 28.17 11.64
N ARG A 752 7.86 27.15 10.87
CA ARG A 752 7.04 25.95 10.60
C ARG A 752 7.18 24.89 11.70
N ILE A 753 8.33 24.82 12.37
CA ILE A 753 8.62 23.87 13.46
C ILE A 753 8.29 24.45 14.85
N ARG A 754 8.04 25.77 14.97
CA ARG A 754 7.83 26.45 16.28
C ARG A 754 6.69 25.91 17.15
N GLN A 755 5.76 25.14 16.58
CA GLN A 755 4.67 24.46 17.31
C GLN A 755 4.92 22.97 17.59
N TRP A 756 5.99 22.40 17.06
CA TRP A 756 6.10 20.96 16.87
C TRP A 756 7.03 20.30 17.88
N TRP A 757 8.04 21.03 18.32
CA TRP A 757 8.98 20.63 19.35
C TRP A 757 9.48 21.89 20.07
N SER A 758 9.00 22.13 21.29
CA SER A 758 9.67 23.05 22.22
C SER A 758 9.74 22.38 23.59
N PRO A 759 10.93 22.21 24.20
CA PRO A 759 10.97 22.05 25.64
C PRO A 759 10.42 23.33 26.29
N PRO A 760 9.78 23.27 27.46
CA PRO A 760 9.33 24.48 28.12
C PRO A 760 10.53 25.38 28.36
N ARG A 761 10.38 26.67 28.02
CA ARG A 761 11.34 27.71 28.38
C ARG A 761 11.76 27.49 29.83
N LYS A 762 13.06 27.29 30.06
CA LYS A 762 13.63 27.41 31.40
C LYS A 762 13.21 28.74 31.99
N THR A 763 12.75 28.67 33.23
CA THR A 763 12.48 29.79 34.13
C THR A 763 13.62 30.82 34.14
N PRO A 764 13.32 32.10 34.40
CA PRO A 764 14.33 33.15 34.41
C PRO A 764 15.31 32.91 35.56
N GLU A 765 16.60 32.75 35.24
CA GLU A 765 17.64 32.82 36.26
C GLU A 765 17.70 34.26 36.79
N SER A 766 17.61 34.34 38.12
CA SER A 766 17.58 35.54 38.94
C SER A 766 18.82 36.40 38.76
N SER A 767 18.59 37.68 38.43
CA SER A 767 19.47 38.77 38.82
C SER A 767 19.59 38.80 40.34
N VAL A 768 20.76 38.45 40.86
CA VAL A 768 21.15 38.76 42.24
C VAL A 768 21.40 40.26 42.32
N ALA A 769 20.43 41.00 42.85
CA ALA A 769 20.66 42.28 43.49
C ALA A 769 19.75 42.39 44.71
N VAL A 770 20.39 42.21 45.86
CA VAL A 770 19.88 42.35 47.22
C VAL A 770 19.40 43.78 47.46
N ALA A 771 18.17 43.97 47.94
CA ALA A 771 17.84 44.85 49.08
C ALA A 771 16.33 45.00 49.32
N ALA A 772 15.90 44.48 50.47
CA ALA A 772 14.95 45.04 51.44
C ALA A 772 13.64 45.74 50.99
N LEU A 773 12.52 45.09 51.32
CA LEU A 773 11.40 45.60 52.14
C LEU A 773 11.30 47.12 52.32
N PHE A 774 10.18 47.73 51.89
CA PHE A 774 9.24 48.48 52.75
C PHE A 774 8.05 49.02 51.94
N GLY A 775 6.84 48.70 52.39
CA GLY A 775 5.83 49.71 52.71
C GLY A 775 4.87 50.24 51.62
N VAL A 776 3.58 49.96 51.87
CA VAL A 776 2.45 50.91 51.82
C VAL A 776 1.85 51.28 50.45
N GLY A 777 0.55 50.96 50.30
CA GLY A 777 -0.43 52.01 50.04
C GLY A 777 -1.15 52.04 48.69
N ALA A 778 -2.33 51.42 48.67
CA ALA A 778 -3.62 52.08 48.40
C ALA A 778 -3.97 52.67 47.00
N LEU A 779 -5.22 52.38 46.64
CA LEU A 779 -6.25 53.22 45.99
C LEU A 779 -6.45 53.22 44.46
N GLY A 780 -7.69 52.85 44.08
CA GLY A 780 -8.53 53.65 43.17
C GLY A 780 -8.80 53.04 41.78
N TRP A 781 -9.86 52.26 41.53
CA TRP A 781 -11.22 52.71 41.08
C TRP A 781 -11.19 53.65 39.86
N THR A 782 -11.68 53.30 38.67
CA THR A 782 -13.09 53.22 38.21
C THR A 782 -13.07 52.91 36.69
N LEU A 783 -13.76 51.90 36.15
CA LEU A 783 -15.19 51.79 35.75
C LEU A 783 -15.67 52.70 34.61
N TRP A 784 -16.41 52.05 33.70
CA TRP A 784 -17.47 52.55 32.80
C TRP A 784 -17.07 53.19 31.45
N THR A 785 -17.71 52.99 30.29
CA THR A 785 -18.67 52.01 29.68
C THR A 785 -19.09 52.63 28.32
N ARG A 786 -19.28 51.78 27.29
CA ARG A 786 -20.34 51.77 26.24
C ARG A 786 -20.77 53.10 25.59
N SER A 787 -20.81 53.21 24.26
CA SER A 787 -21.73 52.55 23.30
C SER A 787 -21.40 53.14 21.90
N LYS A 788 -21.72 52.56 20.75
CA LYS A 788 -22.78 51.63 20.36
C LYS A 788 -22.41 51.02 19.02
#